data_AF-A0A372JM32-F1
#
_entry.id   AF-A0A372JM32-F1
#
_cell.length_a   1.000
_cell.length_b   1.000
_cell.length_c   1.000
_cell.angle_alpha   90.00
_cell.angle_beta   90.00
_cell.angle_gamma   90.00
#
_symmetry.space_group_name_H-M   'P 1'
#
loop_
_entity.id
_entity.type
_entity.pdbx_description
1 polymer ?
#
loop_
_entity_poly.entity_id
_entity_poly.type
_entity_poly.pdbx_seq_one_letter_code
_entity_poly.pdbx_strand_id
1 'polypeptide(L)'
;MDDVVQPLLRTRWGARQMVPQGSPGYARLLDAIDQRVTAGRGSAGLAEVLARSGVRYLLVRNDLARGDLLGAWPARVRQALDGSPGVKRVAAFGFQPGGWGDDAVGSRDQPYPAVEVYQVGGAQQVASLVAADGAVRLRGGPEGLLDLADAGVLKGRPVLVGDDASDLGGTSVASDAARLRTRSRSEIRAQIGPTLPAGAEPDASGGLGPDPGDPAWDGARTVAEYAGVKAVTASSSAADPDTPVGLEDPSALPSAAFDGDPATQWTTGGTRGPVGQWLRVDLPARLDPGALQVAFARNDLLGPAPARVAVETERGSREQDVRPVAGTQTLTAPPGPTSWVRLRIVAVAGTPPEGARVGVRELSIPGVTAERYLRLPAVPRQRGGTTSPQVMGRVTPPRSECMRGSVRWVCSPDLARGDEDGPVLRRVFTGRGGTAAVTGRAVVTDPGLADRLTRGHARTRVVASSTWTAEAPAQPRSAVDGDPATTWIAAGGDKRPTLTLSWGRTLKVGEVTVTRPPGVRGAMTVTVLGRHGAVREGLLDGAGRLRFAPMRTDRVTLRFMTSQIPVQVSEVAIPGVPGVPSAPNASGGRAARPFTTSCGTGPDLTLNGRAVQTRVSGTADDVLAGRPVTFRACRDVRLADGDNRVSAGGGRFRVDALTVDPGGALAGAAPGRTEPVTVRSWDAGERRVQVNAQRRSVLVVNENYNAGWEAATENGGRLRPVRLDGWRQGFEVPAGTSGTITLRYAPDTAYRGALFGGLALLALLVPVAVRRPGRGTPPAPGPLPAAPPRAPGTR
;
A
#
# COMPACT_ATOMS: atom_id res chain seq x y z
N MET A 1 9.81 20.40 10.32
CA MET A 1 8.85 21.52 10.31
C MET A 1 7.54 21.01 10.86
N ASP A 2 6.94 21.76 11.78
CA ASP A 2 5.62 21.44 12.31
C ASP A 2 4.53 21.73 11.28
N ASP A 3 3.40 21.05 11.38
CA ASP A 3 2.27 21.31 10.49
C ASP A 3 1.65 22.68 10.82
N VAL A 4 1.25 23.43 9.79
CA VAL A 4 0.60 24.75 9.92
C VAL A 4 -0.68 24.66 10.77
N VAL A 5 -1.31 23.49 10.84
CA VAL A 5 -2.51 23.30 11.66
C VAL A 5 -2.22 23.32 13.17
N GLN A 6 -0.99 23.04 13.60
CA GLN A 6 -0.61 22.95 15.02
C GLN A 6 -0.89 24.24 15.80
N PRO A 7 -0.46 25.44 15.36
CA PRO A 7 -0.81 26.69 16.02
C PRO A 7 -2.22 27.22 15.68
N LEU A 8 -2.85 26.74 14.60
CA LEU A 8 -4.09 27.31 14.08
C LEU A 8 -5.36 26.60 14.58
N LEU A 9 -5.31 25.29 14.79
CA LEU A 9 -6.48 24.52 15.21
C LEU A 9 -6.67 24.58 16.73
N ARG A 10 -7.90 24.86 17.15
CA ARG A 10 -8.35 24.73 18.55
C ARG A 10 -8.96 23.36 18.85
N THR A 11 -9.09 22.51 17.82
CA THR A 11 -9.64 21.16 17.91
C THR A 11 -8.54 20.13 18.05
N ARG A 12 -8.86 18.95 18.60
CA ARG A 12 -7.93 17.81 18.60
C ARG A 12 -7.66 17.37 17.17
N TRP A 13 -6.40 17.10 16.87
CA TRP A 13 -5.95 16.67 15.55
C TRP A 13 -4.77 15.70 15.71
N GLY A 14 -4.46 14.99 14.63
CA GLY A 14 -3.28 14.14 14.53
C GLY A 14 -2.90 14.01 13.06
N ALA A 15 -1.62 13.76 12.80
CA ALA A 15 -1.10 13.54 11.46
C ALA A 15 0.04 12.52 11.50
N ARG A 16 0.26 11.84 10.38
CA ARG A 16 1.49 11.07 10.18
C ARG A 16 2.63 12.05 9.86
N GLN A 17 3.57 12.18 10.78
CA GLN A 17 4.79 12.99 10.65
C GLN A 17 6.01 12.08 10.67
N MET A 18 7.16 12.53 10.14
CA MET A 18 8.40 11.74 10.03
C MET A 18 8.74 11.02 11.34
N VAL A 19 8.79 11.77 12.45
CA VAL A 19 8.80 11.21 13.82
C VAL A 19 7.34 11.13 14.30
N PRO A 20 6.77 9.92 14.44
CA PRO A 20 5.39 9.79 14.86
C PRO A 20 5.18 10.31 16.29
N GLN A 21 4.13 11.09 16.51
CA GLN A 21 3.69 11.44 17.85
C GLN A 21 2.79 10.32 18.42
N GLY A 22 2.98 9.97 19.69
CA GLY A 22 2.16 8.97 20.38
C GLY A 22 2.86 7.62 20.56
N SER A 23 2.09 6.53 20.47
CA SER A 23 2.59 5.17 20.70
C SER A 23 3.09 4.50 19.42
N PRO A 24 3.99 3.49 19.50
CA PRO A 24 4.38 2.67 18.35
C PRO A 24 3.19 2.04 17.61
N GLY A 25 2.14 1.62 18.34
CA GLY A 25 0.95 1.03 17.74
C GLY A 25 0.13 2.03 16.92
N TYR A 26 -0.04 3.25 17.41
CA TYR A 26 -0.70 4.32 16.66
C TYR A 26 0.10 4.72 15.43
N ALA A 27 1.44 4.80 15.56
CA ALA A 27 2.33 5.11 14.44
C ALA A 27 2.17 4.12 13.28
N ARG A 28 2.15 2.81 13.56
CA ARG A 28 1.94 1.79 12.51
C ARG A 28 0.56 1.81 11.90
N LEU A 29 -0.48 2.03 12.71
CA LEU A 29 -1.84 2.16 12.19
C LEU A 29 -1.95 3.34 11.22
N LEU A 30 -1.39 4.49 11.58
CA LEU A 30 -1.34 5.66 10.69
C LEU A 30 -0.50 5.41 9.44
N ASP A 31 0.63 4.70 9.56
CA ASP A 31 1.46 4.32 8.42
C ASP A 31 0.67 3.46 7.42
N ALA A 32 -0.07 2.46 7.90
CA ALA A 32 -0.89 1.60 7.05
C ALA A 32 -2.07 2.33 6.41
N ILE A 33 -2.71 3.27 7.14
CA ILE A 33 -3.74 4.16 6.57
C ILE A 33 -3.13 5.02 5.46
N ASP A 34 -1.97 5.63 5.71
CA ASP A 34 -1.28 6.48 4.75
C ASP A 34 -0.89 5.70 3.47
N GLN A 35 -0.38 4.47 3.61
CA GLN A 35 -0.06 3.62 2.46
C GLN A 35 -1.30 3.26 1.62
N ARG A 36 -2.44 2.95 2.25
CA ARG A 36 -3.71 2.68 1.54
C ARG A 36 -4.24 3.92 0.81
N VAL A 37 -4.27 5.06 1.51
CA VAL A 37 -4.74 6.34 0.94
C VAL A 37 -3.85 6.78 -0.21
N THR A 38 -2.53 6.67 -0.04
CA THR A 38 -1.54 6.96 -1.09
C THR A 38 -1.68 6.03 -2.29
N ALA A 39 -2.11 4.78 -2.11
CA ALA A 39 -2.39 3.87 -3.21
C ALA A 39 -3.74 4.12 -3.91
N GLY A 40 -4.59 4.99 -3.36
CA GLY A 40 -5.96 5.21 -3.82
C GLY A 40 -6.92 4.08 -3.43
N ARG A 41 -6.61 3.34 -2.36
CA ARG A 41 -7.35 2.15 -1.91
C ARG A 41 -8.24 2.48 -0.73
N GLY A 42 -9.51 2.78 -1.03
CA GLY A 42 -10.59 2.91 -0.04
C GLY A 42 -11.22 1.56 0.32
N SER A 43 -11.90 1.50 1.47
CA SER A 43 -12.69 0.34 1.86
C SER A 43 -13.67 0.65 3.00
N ALA A 44 -14.63 -0.24 3.23
CA ALA A 44 -15.48 -0.18 4.41
C ALA A 44 -14.67 -0.32 5.71
N GLY A 45 -13.62 -1.15 5.71
CA GLY A 45 -12.74 -1.31 6.86
C GLY A 45 -11.90 -0.07 7.16
N LEU A 46 -11.46 0.69 6.15
CA LEU A 46 -10.80 1.99 6.36
C LEU A 46 -11.74 2.97 7.07
N ALA A 47 -12.99 3.10 6.61
CA ALA A 47 -13.99 3.94 7.25
C ALA A 47 -14.28 3.49 8.69
N GLU A 48 -14.44 2.18 8.92
CA GLU A 48 -14.69 1.62 10.26
C GLU A 48 -13.51 1.90 11.22
N VAL A 49 -12.27 1.71 10.78
CA VAL A 49 -11.08 1.96 11.61
C VAL A 49 -10.91 3.45 11.93
N LEU A 50 -11.16 4.35 10.97
CA LEU A 50 -11.16 5.80 11.21
C LEU A 50 -12.22 6.19 12.24
N ALA A 51 -13.45 5.70 12.06
CA ALA A 51 -14.56 5.95 12.98
C ALA A 51 -14.27 5.39 14.38
N ARG A 52 -13.75 4.17 14.46
CA ARG A 52 -13.32 3.48 15.69
C ARG A 52 -12.20 4.23 16.42
N SER A 53 -11.33 4.92 15.68
CA SER A 53 -10.26 5.75 16.23
C SER A 53 -10.75 7.11 16.75
N GLY A 54 -12.06 7.39 16.66
CA GLY A 54 -12.64 8.68 17.06
C GLY A 54 -12.42 9.81 16.04
N VAL A 55 -11.96 9.50 14.83
CA VAL A 55 -11.75 10.49 13.77
C VAL A 55 -13.10 10.86 13.18
N ARG A 56 -13.57 12.08 13.45
CA ARG A 56 -14.82 12.62 12.87
C ARG A 56 -14.60 13.37 11.56
N TYR A 57 -13.47 14.04 11.42
CA TYR A 57 -13.11 14.81 10.23
C TYR A 57 -11.72 14.44 9.74
N LEU A 58 -11.57 14.40 8.41
CA LEU A 58 -10.30 14.30 7.71
C LEU A 58 -10.06 15.62 6.98
N LEU A 59 -8.91 16.21 7.23
CA LEU A 59 -8.45 17.40 6.53
C LEU A 59 -7.51 16.97 5.39
N VAL A 60 -7.94 17.16 4.14
CA VAL A 60 -7.14 16.84 2.96
C VAL A 60 -6.48 18.11 2.46
N ARG A 61 -5.15 18.13 2.51
CA ARG A 61 -4.30 19.24 2.09
C ARG A 61 -3.74 18.99 0.69
N ASN A 62 -4.31 19.66 -0.30
CA ASN A 62 -3.86 19.59 -1.69
C ASN A 62 -2.82 20.67 -2.00
N ASP A 63 -2.50 21.54 -1.05
CA ASP A 63 -1.53 22.65 -1.16
C ASP A 63 -0.06 22.25 -0.92
N LEU A 64 0.21 20.96 -0.72
CA LEU A 64 1.56 20.44 -0.46
C LEU A 64 2.41 20.33 -1.75
N ALA A 65 3.73 20.49 -1.61
CA ALA A 65 4.68 20.34 -2.71
C ALA A 65 4.65 18.91 -3.28
N ARG A 66 4.49 18.78 -4.60
CA ARG A 66 4.26 17.47 -5.26
C ARG A 66 5.43 16.50 -5.14
N GLY A 67 6.66 17.01 -5.13
CA GLY A 67 7.87 16.19 -4.98
C GLY A 67 7.87 15.40 -3.66
N ASP A 68 7.35 16.00 -2.59
CA ASP A 68 7.36 15.42 -1.24
C ASP A 68 6.19 14.46 -0.99
N LEU A 69 5.22 14.39 -1.90
CA LEU A 69 4.04 13.53 -1.75
C LEU A 69 4.36 12.05 -2.02
N LEU A 70 5.44 11.76 -2.77
CA LEU A 70 5.90 10.39 -3.09
C LEU A 70 4.77 9.46 -3.56
N GLY A 71 3.89 10.00 -4.41
CA GLY A 71 2.74 9.31 -5.00
C GLY A 71 1.41 9.55 -4.31
N ALA A 72 1.35 10.29 -3.19
CA ALA A 72 0.12 10.70 -2.52
C ALA A 72 -0.60 11.83 -3.29
N TRP A 73 -0.82 11.61 -4.58
CA TRP A 73 -1.51 12.55 -5.46
C TRP A 73 -2.92 12.85 -4.92
N PRO A 74 -3.41 14.10 -5.01
CA PRO A 74 -4.77 14.47 -4.62
C PRO A 74 -5.85 13.53 -5.19
N ALA A 75 -5.66 13.09 -6.45
CA ALA A 75 -6.52 12.11 -7.11
C ALA A 75 -6.60 10.77 -6.36
N ARG A 76 -5.47 10.22 -5.90
CA ARG A 76 -5.43 8.96 -5.15
C ARG A 76 -6.05 9.13 -3.77
N VAL A 77 -5.73 10.21 -3.06
CA VAL A 77 -6.34 10.51 -1.76
C VAL A 77 -7.87 10.52 -1.90
N ARG A 78 -8.39 11.24 -2.89
CA ARG A 78 -9.82 11.31 -3.15
C ARG A 78 -10.43 9.97 -3.56
N GLN A 79 -9.77 9.18 -4.42
CA GLN A 79 -10.22 7.82 -4.74
C GLN A 79 -10.37 6.95 -3.49
N ALA A 80 -9.43 7.04 -2.55
CA ALA A 80 -9.50 6.27 -1.31
C ALA A 80 -10.67 6.72 -0.43
N LEU A 81 -10.88 8.04 -0.29
CA LEU A 81 -11.96 8.58 0.54
C LEU A 81 -13.34 8.35 -0.08
N ASP A 82 -13.52 8.65 -1.36
CA ASP A 82 -14.78 8.43 -2.08
C ASP A 82 -15.11 6.93 -2.22
N GLY A 83 -14.09 6.07 -2.23
CA GLY A 83 -14.22 4.61 -2.20
C GLY A 83 -14.46 4.02 -0.81
N SER A 84 -14.53 4.83 0.24
CA SER A 84 -14.74 4.40 1.62
C SER A 84 -16.15 4.75 2.09
N PRO A 85 -17.07 3.77 2.19
CA PRO A 85 -18.46 4.02 2.58
C PRO A 85 -18.58 4.78 3.91
N GLY A 86 -19.42 5.82 3.93
CA GLY A 86 -19.64 6.65 5.12
C GLY A 86 -18.65 7.82 5.29
N VAL A 87 -17.60 7.89 4.47
CA VAL A 87 -16.74 9.08 4.36
C VAL A 87 -17.31 10.00 3.28
N LYS A 88 -17.57 11.27 3.61
CA LYS A 88 -18.17 12.23 2.67
C LYS A 88 -17.52 13.60 2.78
N ARG A 89 -17.25 14.25 1.65
CA ARG A 89 -16.80 15.65 1.66
C ARG A 89 -17.93 16.56 2.17
N VAL A 90 -17.60 17.45 3.11
CA VAL A 90 -18.55 18.38 3.73
C VAL A 90 -18.16 19.85 3.57
N ALA A 91 -16.89 20.14 3.30
CA ALA A 91 -16.44 21.50 2.99
C ALA A 91 -15.21 21.48 2.07
N ALA A 92 -14.94 22.62 1.44
CA ALA A 92 -13.74 22.86 0.65
C ALA A 92 -13.37 24.34 0.73
N PHE A 93 -12.07 24.64 0.73
CA PHE A 93 -11.53 25.99 0.88
C PHE A 93 -10.34 26.21 -0.05
N GLY A 94 -10.18 27.47 -0.47
CA GLY A 94 -9.06 27.92 -1.29
C GLY A 94 -9.11 27.43 -2.74
N PHE A 95 -8.45 28.19 -3.60
CA PHE A 95 -8.23 27.85 -5.00
C PHE A 95 -6.83 27.23 -5.14
N GLN A 96 -6.66 26.19 -5.95
CA GLN A 96 -5.32 25.75 -6.36
C GLN A 96 -4.96 26.29 -7.75
N PRO A 97 -3.72 26.77 -7.95
CA PRO A 97 -3.21 27.18 -9.26
C PRO A 97 -2.76 26.02 -10.19
N GLY A 98 -3.00 24.76 -9.84
CA GLY A 98 -2.58 23.59 -10.63
C GLY A 98 -3.56 23.21 -11.75
N GLY A 99 -3.07 22.57 -12.81
CA GLY A 99 -3.91 22.07 -13.93
C GLY A 99 -3.44 22.45 -15.35
N TRP A 100 -2.14 22.43 -15.64
CA TRP A 100 -1.59 22.85 -16.94
C TRP A 100 -1.66 21.76 -18.04
N GLY A 101 -2.67 20.88 -17.97
CA GLY A 101 -2.84 19.79 -18.93
C GLY A 101 -4.22 19.14 -18.80
N ASP A 102 -4.81 18.77 -19.93
CA ASP A 102 -6.08 18.03 -20.01
C ASP A 102 -5.95 16.86 -21.00
N ASP A 103 -4.89 16.07 -20.80
CA ASP A 103 -4.59 14.81 -21.48
C ASP A 103 -4.77 13.59 -20.54
N ALA A 104 -4.87 12.40 -21.11
CA ALA A 104 -5.09 11.17 -20.33
C ALA A 104 -3.80 10.49 -19.85
N VAL A 105 -2.62 11.11 -19.98
CA VAL A 105 -1.31 10.47 -19.69
C VAL A 105 -0.44 11.32 -18.76
N GLY A 106 -0.19 12.58 -19.14
CA GLY A 106 0.69 13.52 -18.43
C GLY A 106 -0.01 14.39 -17.39
N SER A 107 -1.34 14.50 -17.44
CA SER A 107 -2.12 15.44 -16.62
C SER A 107 -2.37 14.93 -15.19
N ARG A 108 -1.30 14.53 -14.50
CA ARG A 108 -1.34 13.88 -13.18
C ARG A 108 -1.86 14.81 -12.08
N ASP A 109 -1.53 16.10 -12.14
CA ASP A 109 -1.88 17.11 -11.15
C ASP A 109 -3.11 17.93 -11.58
N GLN A 110 -4.27 17.29 -11.56
CA GLN A 110 -5.55 17.92 -11.90
C GLN A 110 -6.02 18.90 -10.81
N PRO A 111 -6.88 19.88 -11.13
CA PRO A 111 -7.29 20.90 -10.17
C PRO A 111 -8.17 20.34 -9.05
N TYR A 112 -7.81 20.68 -7.80
CA TYR A 112 -8.60 20.43 -6.59
C TYR A 112 -8.65 21.69 -5.73
N PRO A 113 -9.65 21.86 -4.83
CA PRO A 113 -9.58 22.88 -3.79
C PRO A 113 -8.31 22.69 -2.94
N ALA A 114 -7.70 23.79 -2.47
CA ALA A 114 -6.45 23.73 -1.70
C ALA A 114 -6.62 22.88 -0.42
N VAL A 115 -7.78 22.99 0.22
CA VAL A 115 -8.16 22.21 1.39
C VAL A 115 -9.54 21.62 1.19
N GLU A 116 -9.72 20.32 1.44
CA GLU A 116 -11.02 19.67 1.52
C GLU A 116 -11.23 19.09 2.93
N VAL A 117 -12.47 19.11 3.41
CA VAL A 117 -12.85 18.49 4.70
C VAL A 117 -13.83 17.36 4.42
N TYR A 118 -13.48 16.15 4.87
CA TYR A 118 -14.36 14.99 4.82
C TYR A 118 -14.84 14.65 6.22
N GLN A 119 -16.12 14.30 6.35
CA GLN A 119 -16.70 13.76 7.57
C GLN A 119 -16.71 12.23 7.49
N VAL A 120 -16.31 11.59 8.58
CA VAL A 120 -16.38 10.14 8.78
C VAL A 120 -17.66 9.83 9.56
N GLY A 121 -18.56 9.05 8.94
CA GLY A 121 -19.77 8.57 9.60
C GLY A 121 -19.47 7.57 10.72
N GLY A 122 -20.27 7.61 11.79
CA GLY A 122 -20.16 6.63 12.90
C GLY A 122 -18.94 6.84 13.81
N ALA A 123 -18.26 7.98 13.72
CA ALA A 123 -17.12 8.30 14.60
C ALA A 123 -17.46 8.12 16.09
N GLN A 124 -16.66 7.32 16.78
CA GLN A 124 -16.87 7.01 18.19
C GLN A 124 -16.61 8.23 19.07
N GLN A 125 -17.38 8.34 20.15
CA GLN A 125 -17.19 9.37 21.17
C GLN A 125 -15.81 9.24 21.84
N VAL A 126 -15.33 10.32 22.45
CA VAL A 126 -14.02 10.34 23.13
C VAL A 126 -13.87 9.24 24.18
N ALA A 127 -14.97 8.86 24.83
CA ALA A 127 -15.06 7.72 25.73
C ALA A 127 -16.34 6.93 25.48
N SER A 128 -16.28 5.63 25.76
CA SER A 128 -17.44 4.72 25.68
C SER A 128 -17.19 3.47 26.53
N LEU A 129 -18.25 2.78 26.95
CA LEU A 129 -18.14 1.44 27.50
C LEU A 129 -18.24 0.42 26.38
N VAL A 130 -17.29 -0.51 26.31
CA VAL A 130 -17.32 -1.64 25.38
C VAL A 130 -17.38 -2.91 26.19
N ALA A 131 -18.33 -3.79 25.89
CA ALA A 131 -18.46 -5.05 26.61
C ALA A 131 -17.17 -5.89 26.42
N ALA A 132 -16.67 -6.49 27.50
CA ALA A 132 -15.40 -7.21 27.49
C ALA A 132 -15.52 -8.63 26.91
N ASP A 133 -16.74 -9.13 26.70
CA ASP A 133 -17.02 -10.43 26.11
C ASP A 133 -16.78 -10.46 24.60
N GLY A 134 -16.32 -11.60 24.10
CA GLY A 134 -16.13 -11.82 22.65
C GLY A 134 -14.98 -11.03 22.03
N ALA A 135 -14.00 -10.57 22.83
CA ALA A 135 -12.81 -9.88 22.33
C ALA A 135 -12.10 -10.64 21.21
N VAL A 136 -11.49 -9.91 20.28
CA VAL A 136 -10.58 -10.47 19.27
C VAL A 136 -9.17 -10.43 19.82
N ARG A 137 -8.50 -11.56 19.85
CA ARG A 137 -7.07 -11.65 20.19
C ARG A 137 -6.26 -11.71 18.91
N LEU A 138 -5.76 -10.57 18.47
CA LEU A 138 -4.96 -10.45 17.26
C LEU A 138 -3.51 -10.84 17.54
N ARG A 139 -3.07 -11.97 16.99
CA ARG A 139 -1.65 -12.31 16.87
C ARG A 139 -1.11 -11.66 15.60
N GLY A 140 -0.49 -10.49 15.75
CA GLY A 140 0.00 -9.63 14.67
C GLY A 140 0.32 -8.24 15.22
N GLY A 141 0.08 -7.20 14.42
CA GLY A 141 0.26 -5.80 14.82
C GLY A 141 -1.02 -4.96 14.71
N PRO A 142 -1.05 -3.76 15.30
CA PRO A 142 -2.21 -2.85 15.30
C PRO A 142 -2.70 -2.48 13.89
N GLU A 143 -1.82 -2.40 12.91
CA GLU A 143 -2.18 -2.17 11.51
C GLU A 143 -3.10 -3.26 10.93
N GLY A 144 -3.08 -4.46 11.51
CA GLY A 144 -3.97 -5.57 11.13
C GLY A 144 -5.45 -5.28 11.40
N LEU A 145 -5.78 -4.23 12.18
CA LEU A 145 -7.15 -3.76 12.37
C LEU A 145 -7.84 -3.44 11.04
N LEU A 146 -7.11 -2.92 10.04
CA LEU A 146 -7.66 -2.60 8.73
C LEU A 146 -8.12 -3.86 7.99
N ASP A 147 -7.33 -4.94 8.04
CA ASP A 147 -7.69 -6.21 7.40
C ASP A 147 -8.78 -6.95 8.18
N LEU A 148 -8.76 -6.89 9.51
CA LEU A 148 -9.87 -7.39 10.34
C LEU A 148 -11.18 -6.66 10.02
N ALA A 149 -11.14 -5.34 9.84
CA ALA A 149 -12.31 -4.54 9.50
C ALA A 149 -12.83 -4.89 8.10
N ASP A 150 -11.95 -5.01 7.11
CA ASP A 150 -12.32 -5.42 5.74
C ASP A 150 -12.88 -6.83 5.68
N ALA A 151 -12.43 -7.73 6.56
CA ALA A 151 -12.97 -9.07 6.72
C ALA A 151 -14.27 -9.11 7.56
N GLY A 152 -14.77 -7.97 8.03
CA GLY A 152 -15.98 -7.86 8.84
C GLY A 152 -15.85 -8.47 10.23
N VAL A 153 -14.62 -8.52 10.78
CA VAL A 153 -14.29 -9.19 12.04
C VAL A 153 -14.48 -8.27 13.24
N LEU A 154 -14.24 -6.96 13.10
CA LEU A 154 -14.29 -6.04 14.23
C LEU A 154 -15.68 -6.02 14.88
N LYS A 155 -16.75 -5.73 14.13
CA LYS A 155 -18.15 -5.75 14.58
C LYS A 155 -18.36 -5.03 15.94
N GLY A 156 -17.62 -3.95 16.22
CA GLY A 156 -17.67 -3.25 17.52
C GLY A 156 -17.03 -3.96 18.71
N ARG A 157 -16.39 -5.12 18.52
CA ARG A 157 -15.71 -5.89 19.58
C ARG A 157 -14.39 -5.22 20.00
N PRO A 158 -13.94 -5.41 21.25
CA PRO A 158 -12.59 -5.00 21.64
C PRO A 158 -11.55 -5.88 20.96
N VAL A 159 -10.41 -5.29 20.56
CA VAL A 159 -9.27 -6.05 20.02
C VAL A 159 -8.11 -5.94 20.99
N LEU A 160 -7.51 -7.07 21.33
CA LEU A 160 -6.30 -7.19 22.13
C LEU A 160 -5.19 -7.67 21.20
N VAL A 161 -4.08 -6.94 21.15
CA VAL A 161 -2.97 -7.23 20.21
C VAL A 161 -1.85 -7.92 20.97
N GLY A 162 -1.37 -9.04 20.43
CA GLY A 162 -0.32 -9.84 21.05
C GLY A 162 -0.70 -10.29 22.45
N ASP A 163 0.13 -9.93 23.43
CA ASP A 163 -0.01 -10.32 24.83
C ASP A 163 -0.77 -9.27 25.67
N ASP A 164 -1.35 -8.25 25.04
CA ASP A 164 -2.17 -7.24 25.73
C ASP A 164 -3.31 -7.90 26.52
N ALA A 165 -3.38 -7.56 27.81
CA ALA A 165 -4.32 -8.07 28.81
C ALA A 165 -4.58 -9.58 28.66
N SER A 166 -3.51 -10.38 28.61
CA SER A 166 -3.49 -11.82 28.26
C SER A 166 -4.45 -12.72 29.04
N ASP A 167 -4.89 -12.30 30.23
CA ASP A 167 -5.88 -12.99 31.06
C ASP A 167 -7.33 -12.84 30.56
N LEU A 168 -7.62 -11.86 29.71
CA LEU A 168 -8.95 -11.70 29.13
C LEU A 168 -9.25 -12.83 28.12
N GLY A 169 -10.48 -13.32 28.09
CA GLY A 169 -10.88 -14.29 27.06
C GLY A 169 -10.87 -13.67 25.65
N GLY A 170 -11.08 -14.49 24.62
CA GLY A 170 -11.30 -13.98 23.27
C GLY A 170 -11.06 -15.01 22.17
N THR A 171 -11.47 -14.67 20.96
CA THR A 171 -11.19 -15.47 19.76
C THR A 171 -9.84 -15.07 19.19
N SER A 172 -8.88 -16.00 19.18
CA SER A 172 -7.57 -15.77 18.57
C SER A 172 -7.68 -15.70 17.05
N VAL A 173 -7.05 -14.69 16.45
CA VAL A 173 -6.94 -14.49 15.00
C VAL A 173 -5.50 -14.16 14.69
N ALA A 174 -4.90 -14.86 13.73
CA ALA A 174 -3.56 -14.52 13.24
C ALA A 174 -3.64 -13.58 12.03
N SER A 175 -2.70 -12.66 11.94
CA SER A 175 -2.55 -11.75 10.81
C SER A 175 -1.11 -11.63 10.37
N ASP A 176 -0.92 -11.42 9.07
CA ASP A 176 0.38 -11.19 8.45
C ASP A 176 0.82 -9.72 8.43
N ALA A 177 0.05 -8.84 9.09
CA ALA A 177 0.26 -7.40 8.99
C ALA A 177 1.58 -6.94 9.64
N ALA A 178 1.95 -7.54 10.78
CA ALA A 178 3.21 -7.25 11.44
C ALA A 178 4.37 -8.03 10.79
N ARG A 179 5.08 -7.40 9.85
CA ARG A 179 6.22 -8.01 9.15
C ARG A 179 7.54 -7.72 9.88
N LEU A 180 8.46 -8.70 9.90
CA LEU A 180 9.86 -8.47 10.26
C LEU A 180 10.55 -7.81 9.06
N ARG A 181 10.98 -6.56 9.16
CA ARG A 181 11.64 -5.83 8.06
C ARG A 181 12.50 -4.69 8.56
N THR A 182 13.33 -4.17 7.66
CA THR A 182 14.08 -2.92 7.82
C THR A 182 13.43 -1.81 7.01
N ARG A 183 13.45 -0.57 7.52
CA ARG A 183 13.04 0.64 6.82
C ARG A 183 13.97 1.81 7.11
N SER A 184 13.91 2.83 6.27
CA SER A 184 14.41 4.17 6.62
C SER A 184 13.51 4.81 7.68
N ARG A 185 14.14 5.41 8.70
CA ARG A 185 13.46 6.20 9.74
C ARG A 185 13.26 7.67 9.34
N SER A 186 13.96 8.10 8.28
CA SER A 186 13.87 9.46 7.73
C SER A 186 12.76 9.59 6.70
N GLU A 187 12.19 8.48 6.24
CA GLU A 187 11.14 8.46 5.22
C GLU A 187 9.79 8.00 5.78
N ILE A 188 8.71 8.59 5.28
CA ILE A 188 7.33 8.21 5.66
C ILE A 188 6.80 7.12 4.73
N ARG A 189 6.92 7.32 3.41
CA ARG A 189 6.22 6.52 2.39
C ARG A 189 7.12 5.63 1.53
N ALA A 190 8.39 5.98 1.44
CA ALA A 190 9.40 5.28 0.64
C ALA A 190 10.35 4.49 1.55
N GLN A 191 11.28 3.75 0.94
CA GLN A 191 12.38 3.10 1.66
C GLN A 191 11.91 2.13 2.76
N ILE A 192 10.84 1.39 2.47
CA ILE A 192 10.32 0.31 3.31
C ILE A 192 10.77 -1.01 2.67
N GLY A 193 11.67 -1.72 3.34
CA GLY A 193 12.26 -2.95 2.83
C GLY A 193 11.30 -4.13 2.83
N PRO A 194 11.71 -5.25 2.20
CA PRO A 194 10.91 -6.47 2.17
C PRO A 194 10.86 -7.15 3.53
N THR A 195 9.95 -8.11 3.67
CA THR A 195 9.94 -9.01 4.83
C THR A 195 11.23 -9.82 4.86
N LEU A 196 11.85 -9.91 6.02
CA LEU A 196 13.09 -10.65 6.24
C LEU A 196 12.82 -12.10 6.63
N PRO A 197 13.73 -13.03 6.32
CA PRO A 197 13.64 -14.41 6.80
C PRO A 197 13.70 -14.52 8.33
N ALA A 198 13.23 -15.65 8.86
CA ALA A 198 13.36 -15.95 10.29
C ALA A 198 14.84 -15.93 10.75
N GLY A 199 15.09 -15.31 11.89
CA GLY A 199 16.45 -15.19 12.47
C GLY A 199 17.33 -14.11 11.84
N ALA A 200 16.83 -13.36 10.84
CA ALA A 200 17.50 -12.17 10.35
C ALA A 200 17.31 -11.00 11.31
N GLU A 201 18.36 -10.22 11.52
CA GLU A 201 18.30 -8.97 12.29
C GLU A 201 18.08 -7.78 11.35
N PRO A 202 17.12 -6.89 11.62
CA PRO A 202 16.95 -5.67 10.86
C PRO A 202 18.20 -4.78 10.90
N ASP A 203 18.66 -4.30 9.75
CA ASP A 203 19.74 -3.31 9.69
C ASP A 203 19.40 -2.06 10.52
N ALA A 204 20.35 -1.63 11.34
CA ALA A 204 20.25 -0.47 12.24
C ALA A 204 21.29 0.62 11.90
N SER A 205 22.04 0.47 10.81
CA SER A 205 23.04 1.41 10.34
C SER A 205 22.41 2.56 9.54
N GLY A 206 23.12 3.69 9.42
CA GLY A 206 22.78 4.74 8.44
C GLY A 206 21.37 5.36 8.54
N GLY A 207 20.70 5.31 9.70
CA GLY A 207 19.32 5.78 9.85
C GLY A 207 18.24 4.75 9.49
N LEU A 208 18.64 3.51 9.20
CA LEU A 208 17.74 2.37 9.06
C LEU A 208 17.34 1.79 10.42
N GLY A 209 16.26 1.02 10.43
CA GLY A 209 15.84 0.26 11.60
C GLY A 209 14.59 -0.57 11.37
N PRO A 210 14.14 -1.32 12.38
CA PRO A 210 12.86 -2.01 12.31
C PRO A 210 11.68 -1.02 12.26
N ASP A 211 10.52 -1.53 11.88
CA ASP A 211 9.26 -0.84 12.14
C ASP A 211 9.10 -0.52 13.65
N PRO A 212 8.34 0.54 14.01
CA PRO A 212 7.99 0.80 15.40
C PRO A 212 7.42 -0.46 16.07
N GLY A 213 7.93 -0.79 17.24
CA GLY A 213 7.59 -2.02 17.96
C GLY A 213 7.33 -1.77 19.43
N ASP A 214 6.87 -2.81 20.12
CA ASP A 214 6.73 -2.88 21.57
C ASP A 214 6.78 -4.37 21.99
N PRO A 215 7.19 -4.69 23.22
CA PRO A 215 7.44 -6.08 23.62
C PRO A 215 6.22 -7.01 23.52
N ALA A 216 4.99 -6.49 23.63
CA ALA A 216 3.78 -7.31 23.68
C ALA A 216 3.47 -8.10 22.39
N TRP A 217 4.18 -7.82 21.29
CA TRP A 217 3.89 -8.29 19.93
C TRP A 217 5.15 -8.73 19.18
N ASP A 218 6.32 -8.73 19.85
CA ASP A 218 7.58 -9.19 19.24
C ASP A 218 7.51 -10.66 18.81
N GLY A 219 6.82 -11.50 19.58
CA GLY A 219 6.57 -12.91 19.23
C GLY A 219 5.46 -13.12 18.17
N ALA A 220 4.95 -12.05 17.56
CA ALA A 220 3.81 -12.09 16.63
C ALA A 220 4.16 -11.55 15.23
N ARG A 221 5.44 -11.58 14.85
CA ARG A 221 5.90 -11.12 13.54
C ARG A 221 5.81 -12.20 12.46
N THR A 222 5.51 -11.75 11.25
CA THR A 222 5.52 -12.50 10.00
C THR A 222 6.91 -12.44 9.38
N VAL A 223 7.38 -13.58 8.89
CA VAL A 223 8.72 -13.74 8.32
C VAL A 223 8.64 -14.32 6.91
N ALA A 224 9.69 -14.09 6.13
CA ALA A 224 9.82 -14.66 4.80
C ALA A 224 10.37 -16.09 4.84
N GLU A 225 9.90 -16.95 3.94
CA GLU A 225 10.45 -18.29 3.75
C GLU A 225 10.49 -18.63 2.26
N TYR A 226 11.45 -19.48 1.89
CA TYR A 226 11.61 -19.98 0.54
C TYR A 226 11.22 -21.45 0.43
N ALA A 227 10.61 -21.81 -0.69
CA ALA A 227 10.41 -23.18 -1.11
C ALA A 227 11.09 -23.40 -2.47
N GLY A 228 11.58 -24.62 -2.71
CA GLY A 228 12.35 -24.97 -3.90
C GLY A 228 13.80 -24.46 -3.90
N VAL A 229 14.16 -23.53 -3.01
CA VAL A 229 15.52 -23.02 -2.77
C VAL A 229 15.74 -22.77 -1.28
N LYS A 230 16.99 -22.65 -0.83
CA LYS A 230 17.33 -22.32 0.56
C LYS A 230 17.26 -20.81 0.81
N ALA A 231 17.79 -20.02 -0.12
CA ALA A 231 17.78 -18.57 -0.05
C ALA A 231 18.03 -17.97 -1.44
N VAL A 232 17.59 -16.73 -1.62
CA VAL A 232 17.96 -15.90 -2.76
C VAL A 232 18.48 -14.57 -2.21
N THR A 233 19.68 -14.18 -2.62
CA THR A 233 20.36 -12.96 -2.17
C THR A 233 20.93 -12.21 -3.36
N ALA A 234 21.14 -10.91 -3.20
CA ALA A 234 21.73 -10.08 -4.24
C ALA A 234 22.68 -9.05 -3.62
N SER A 235 23.52 -8.43 -4.45
CA SER A 235 24.35 -7.31 -4.03
C SER A 235 23.49 -6.13 -3.53
N SER A 236 22.45 -5.78 -4.30
CA SER A 236 21.35 -4.85 -3.92
C SER A 236 20.10 -5.20 -4.70
N SER A 237 18.99 -4.63 -4.26
CA SER A 237 17.69 -4.63 -4.93
C SER A 237 17.09 -3.23 -4.83
N ALA A 238 16.29 -2.83 -5.83
CA ALA A 238 15.45 -1.64 -5.73
C ALA A 238 14.35 -1.77 -4.66
N ALA A 239 14.14 -2.96 -4.08
CA ALA A 239 13.28 -3.17 -2.92
C ALA A 239 13.99 -2.86 -1.59
N ASP A 240 15.31 -2.66 -1.58
CA ASP A 240 16.07 -2.42 -0.35
C ASP A 240 15.74 -1.04 0.23
N PRO A 241 15.69 -0.89 1.57
CA PRO A 241 15.31 0.34 2.23
C PRO A 241 16.36 1.47 2.12
N ASP A 242 17.55 1.19 1.62
CA ASP A 242 18.60 2.19 1.33
C ASP A 242 18.57 2.66 -0.14
N THR A 243 17.66 2.13 -0.97
CA THR A 243 17.49 2.58 -2.36
C THR A 243 17.03 4.04 -2.39
N PRO A 244 17.62 4.90 -3.24
CA PRO A 244 17.19 6.28 -3.37
C PRO A 244 15.72 6.43 -3.72
N VAL A 245 15.07 7.41 -3.10
CA VAL A 245 13.66 7.72 -3.33
C VAL A 245 13.41 8.00 -4.81
N GLY A 246 12.38 7.37 -5.37
CA GLY A 246 12.01 7.47 -6.79
C GLY A 246 12.66 6.41 -7.68
N LEU A 247 13.69 5.71 -7.20
CA LEU A 247 14.23 4.50 -7.86
C LEU A 247 13.75 3.21 -7.19
N GLU A 248 13.11 3.30 -6.02
CA GLU A 248 12.69 2.13 -5.28
C GLU A 248 11.46 1.44 -5.90
N ASP A 249 11.49 0.11 -5.91
CA ASP A 249 10.43 -0.75 -6.38
C ASP A 249 10.35 -1.98 -5.46
N PRO A 250 9.34 -2.05 -4.57
CA PRO A 250 9.20 -3.16 -3.64
C PRO A 250 8.96 -4.52 -4.32
N SER A 251 8.61 -4.54 -5.62
CA SER A 251 8.46 -5.79 -6.38
C SER A 251 9.78 -6.33 -6.94
N ALA A 252 10.85 -5.53 -6.93
CA ALA A 252 12.14 -5.85 -7.54
C ALA A 252 13.02 -6.81 -6.70
N LEU A 253 12.39 -7.73 -5.98
CA LEU A 253 13.05 -8.68 -5.07
C LEU A 253 14.03 -9.59 -5.82
N PRO A 254 15.12 -10.05 -5.17
CA PRO A 254 16.02 -11.05 -5.77
C PRO A 254 15.30 -12.31 -6.26
N SER A 255 14.26 -12.75 -5.54
CA SER A 255 13.47 -13.94 -5.89
C SER A 255 12.63 -13.79 -7.16
N ALA A 256 12.34 -12.56 -7.59
CA ALA A 256 11.58 -12.28 -8.80
C ALA A 256 12.34 -12.63 -10.10
N ALA A 257 13.60 -13.09 -10.00
CA ALA A 257 14.36 -13.60 -11.12
C ALA A 257 14.38 -15.15 -11.19
N PHE A 258 13.67 -15.84 -10.29
CA PHE A 258 13.68 -17.31 -10.17
C PHE A 258 12.27 -17.91 -9.99
N ASP A 259 11.22 -17.10 -10.11
CA ASP A 259 9.84 -17.50 -9.86
C ASP A 259 9.13 -18.05 -11.11
N GLY A 260 9.79 -17.99 -12.27
CA GLY A 260 9.27 -18.48 -13.55
C GLY A 260 8.22 -17.56 -14.17
N ASP A 261 8.05 -16.33 -13.66
CA ASP A 261 7.11 -15.35 -14.20
C ASP A 261 7.84 -14.27 -15.03
N PRO A 262 7.67 -14.23 -16.37
CA PRO A 262 8.36 -13.24 -17.20
C PRO A 262 7.89 -11.80 -16.99
N ALA A 263 6.82 -11.58 -16.20
CA ALA A 263 6.33 -10.25 -15.82
C ALA A 263 7.01 -9.69 -14.56
N THR A 264 7.74 -10.51 -13.80
CA THR A 264 8.51 -10.09 -12.63
C THR A 264 9.99 -9.97 -13.00
N GLN A 265 10.76 -9.26 -12.16
CA GLN A 265 12.19 -9.11 -12.35
C GLN A 265 12.87 -8.65 -11.07
N TRP A 266 14.08 -9.15 -10.81
CA TRP A 266 15.01 -8.48 -9.91
C TRP A 266 15.58 -7.25 -10.61
N THR A 267 15.70 -6.12 -9.89
CA THR A 267 16.36 -4.90 -10.37
C THR A 267 17.27 -4.36 -9.28
N THR A 268 18.48 -3.90 -9.62
CA THR A 268 19.42 -3.32 -8.66
C THR A 268 19.02 -1.91 -8.19
N GLY A 269 19.52 -1.48 -7.02
CA GLY A 269 19.17 -0.17 -6.43
C GLY A 269 19.80 1.06 -7.10
N GLY A 270 20.77 0.89 -8.01
CA GLY A 270 21.32 1.97 -8.86
C GLY A 270 22.48 2.81 -8.27
N THR A 271 22.65 2.86 -6.96
CA THR A 271 23.70 3.68 -6.30
C THR A 271 25.14 3.25 -6.58
N ARG A 272 25.35 1.97 -6.88
CA ARG A 272 26.68 1.38 -7.12
C ARG A 272 26.96 1.08 -8.60
N GLY A 273 26.08 1.54 -9.51
CA GLY A 273 26.14 1.21 -10.93
C GLY A 273 25.86 -0.28 -11.24
N PRO A 274 25.80 -0.65 -12.54
CA PRO A 274 25.41 -2.00 -12.96
C PRO A 274 26.56 -3.03 -12.94
N VAL A 275 27.81 -2.59 -13.14
CA VAL A 275 28.98 -3.49 -13.18
C VAL A 275 29.34 -3.95 -11.76
N GLY A 276 29.65 -5.23 -11.58
CA GLY A 276 29.97 -5.84 -10.28
C GLY A 276 28.75 -6.27 -9.47
N GLN A 277 27.53 -5.87 -9.87
CA GLN A 277 26.29 -6.34 -9.26
C GLN A 277 26.13 -7.84 -9.46
N TRP A 278 25.53 -8.52 -8.48
CA TRP A 278 25.35 -9.96 -8.51
C TRP A 278 24.03 -10.40 -7.89
N LEU A 279 23.55 -11.56 -8.35
CA LEU A 279 22.37 -12.26 -7.87
C LEU A 279 22.75 -13.72 -7.61
N ARG A 280 22.40 -14.26 -6.44
CA ARG A 280 22.75 -15.61 -6.00
C ARG A 280 21.53 -16.37 -5.51
N VAL A 281 21.46 -17.64 -5.88
CA VAL A 281 20.52 -18.62 -5.33
C VAL A 281 21.28 -19.73 -4.62
N ASP A 282 20.85 -20.05 -3.40
CA ASP A 282 21.32 -21.19 -2.63
C ASP A 282 20.38 -22.38 -2.88
N LEU A 283 20.93 -23.47 -3.39
CA LEU A 283 20.18 -24.59 -3.94
C LEU A 283 19.64 -25.51 -2.82
N PRO A 284 18.48 -26.16 -3.03
CA PRO A 284 17.87 -27.04 -2.03
C PRO A 284 18.76 -28.26 -1.73
N ALA A 285 19.44 -28.78 -2.75
CA ALA A 285 20.43 -29.84 -2.68
C ALA A 285 21.57 -29.55 -3.66
N ARG A 286 22.70 -30.24 -3.51
CA ARG A 286 23.81 -30.13 -4.46
C ARG A 286 23.38 -30.72 -5.81
N LEU A 287 23.49 -29.96 -6.90
CA LEU A 287 23.24 -30.40 -8.27
C LEU A 287 24.26 -29.77 -9.23
N ASP A 288 24.45 -30.37 -10.40
CA ASP A 288 25.20 -29.75 -11.49
C ASP A 288 24.23 -28.88 -12.32
N PRO A 289 24.40 -27.54 -12.35
CA PRO A 289 23.47 -26.67 -13.05
C PRO A 289 23.54 -26.81 -14.58
N GLY A 290 24.67 -27.27 -15.13
CA GLY A 290 24.89 -27.39 -16.56
C GLY A 290 24.61 -26.09 -17.34
N ALA A 291 23.61 -26.14 -18.23
CA ALA A 291 23.15 -24.99 -19.01
C ALA A 291 22.02 -24.24 -18.28
N LEU A 292 22.17 -22.92 -18.17
CA LEU A 292 21.21 -22.01 -17.56
C LEU A 292 20.53 -21.16 -18.64
N GLN A 293 19.34 -20.66 -18.37
CA GLN A 293 18.67 -19.69 -19.24
C GLN A 293 18.53 -18.36 -18.51
N VAL A 294 18.98 -17.27 -19.13
CA VAL A 294 18.87 -15.91 -18.57
C VAL A 294 18.09 -14.99 -19.49
N ALA A 295 17.24 -14.14 -18.93
CA ALA A 295 16.61 -13.02 -19.61
C ALA A 295 16.86 -11.73 -18.82
N PHE A 296 17.40 -10.71 -19.48
CA PHE A 296 17.65 -9.41 -18.86
C PHE A 296 16.48 -8.46 -19.11
N ALA A 297 16.18 -7.62 -18.13
CA ALA A 297 15.28 -6.49 -18.32
C ALA A 297 15.96 -5.44 -19.22
N ARG A 298 15.18 -4.87 -20.16
CA ARG A 298 15.66 -3.80 -21.03
C ARG A 298 14.63 -2.70 -21.14
N ASN A 299 15.02 -1.49 -20.74
CA ASN A 299 14.35 -0.24 -21.06
C ASN A 299 15.34 0.91 -20.80
N ASP A 300 15.05 2.09 -21.34
CA ASP A 300 15.96 3.24 -21.26
C ASP A 300 16.13 3.78 -19.83
N LEU A 301 15.20 3.48 -18.91
CA LEU A 301 15.26 3.89 -17.50
C LEU A 301 16.21 3.04 -16.63
N LEU A 302 16.67 1.90 -17.14
CA LEU A 302 17.70 1.09 -16.49
C LEU A 302 19.10 1.48 -16.95
N GLY A 303 19.26 1.90 -18.21
CA GLY A 303 20.56 2.18 -18.83
C GLY A 303 21.05 1.03 -19.72
N PRO A 304 22.36 0.96 -20.02
CA PRO A 304 22.89 0.00 -20.99
C PRO A 304 22.71 -1.45 -20.50
N ALA A 305 22.26 -2.32 -21.40
CA ALA A 305 22.05 -3.73 -21.09
C ALA A 305 23.37 -4.47 -20.82
N PRO A 306 23.36 -5.57 -20.05
CA PRO A 306 24.51 -6.45 -19.88
C PRO A 306 25.07 -6.92 -21.22
N ALA A 307 26.40 -6.91 -21.33
CA ALA A 307 27.17 -7.38 -22.49
C ALA A 307 28.09 -8.55 -22.13
N ARG A 308 28.51 -8.66 -20.85
CA ARG A 308 29.31 -9.77 -20.34
C ARG A 308 28.91 -10.08 -18.90
N VAL A 309 28.82 -11.36 -18.58
CA VAL A 309 28.45 -11.85 -17.25
C VAL A 309 29.37 -12.97 -16.81
N ALA A 310 29.40 -13.24 -15.50
CA ALA A 310 30.08 -14.38 -14.91
C ALA A 310 29.06 -15.27 -14.20
N VAL A 311 29.07 -16.57 -14.51
CA VAL A 311 28.38 -17.59 -13.71
C VAL A 311 29.39 -18.21 -12.76
N GLU A 312 29.12 -18.13 -11.47
CA GLU A 312 30.03 -18.55 -10.41
C GLU A 312 29.36 -19.61 -9.52
N THR A 313 30.18 -20.58 -9.09
CA THR A 313 29.78 -21.68 -8.21
C THR A 313 30.96 -22.05 -7.30
N GLU A 314 30.81 -23.07 -6.45
CA GLU A 314 31.93 -23.65 -5.70
C GLU A 314 33.04 -24.22 -6.60
N ARG A 315 32.76 -24.43 -7.90
CA ARG A 315 33.69 -25.02 -8.88
C ARG A 315 34.47 -23.98 -9.68
N GLY A 316 34.24 -22.69 -9.42
CA GLY A 316 34.97 -21.58 -10.04
C GLY A 316 34.04 -20.53 -10.64
N SER A 317 34.58 -19.78 -11.61
CA SER A 317 33.89 -18.71 -12.32
C SER A 317 34.02 -18.93 -13.81
N ARG A 318 32.93 -18.74 -14.55
CA ARG A 318 32.92 -18.77 -16.02
C ARG A 318 32.34 -17.46 -16.54
N GLU A 319 33.20 -16.64 -17.13
CA GLU A 319 32.78 -15.43 -17.84
C GLU A 319 32.36 -15.75 -19.27
N GLN A 320 31.35 -15.03 -19.75
CA GLN A 320 30.82 -15.21 -21.08
C GLN A 320 30.09 -13.96 -21.57
N ASP A 321 30.15 -13.73 -22.87
CA ASP A 321 29.45 -12.64 -23.53
C ASP A 321 27.95 -12.95 -23.65
N VAL A 322 27.13 -11.90 -23.57
CA VAL A 322 25.68 -11.96 -23.76
C VAL A 322 25.25 -10.85 -24.71
N ARG A 323 24.20 -11.10 -25.49
CA ARG A 323 23.66 -10.09 -26.41
C ARG A 323 22.84 -9.06 -25.62
N PRO A 324 22.88 -7.77 -25.96
CA PRO A 324 22.10 -6.72 -25.30
C PRO A 324 20.62 -6.73 -25.74
N VAL A 325 19.97 -7.87 -25.60
CA VAL A 325 18.58 -8.12 -26.00
C VAL A 325 17.76 -8.61 -24.80
N ALA A 326 16.44 -8.35 -24.81
CA ALA A 326 15.54 -8.79 -23.75
C ALA A 326 15.15 -10.28 -23.84
N GLY A 327 15.43 -10.91 -24.99
CA GLY A 327 15.13 -12.33 -25.20
C GLY A 327 16.07 -13.24 -24.42
N THR A 328 15.58 -14.45 -24.12
CA THR A 328 16.31 -15.47 -23.37
C THR A 328 17.61 -15.90 -24.06
N GLN A 329 18.64 -16.17 -23.26
CA GLN A 329 19.97 -16.57 -23.71
C GLN A 329 20.54 -17.67 -22.82
N THR A 330 21.29 -18.60 -23.42
CA THR A 330 21.90 -19.71 -22.67
C THR A 330 23.22 -19.27 -22.02
N LEU A 331 23.36 -19.56 -20.74
CA LEU A 331 24.64 -19.50 -20.01
C LEU A 331 25.12 -20.91 -19.66
N THR A 332 26.40 -21.07 -19.33
CA THR A 332 26.94 -22.35 -18.85
C THR A 332 27.62 -22.15 -17.51
N ALA A 333 27.24 -22.96 -16.52
CA ALA A 333 27.91 -22.97 -15.22
C ALA A 333 29.27 -23.69 -15.31
N PRO A 334 30.21 -23.41 -14.39
CA PRO A 334 31.34 -24.28 -14.13
C PRO A 334 30.86 -25.71 -13.82
N PRO A 335 31.46 -26.76 -14.41
CA PRO A 335 30.96 -28.13 -14.30
C PRO A 335 31.11 -28.70 -12.90
N GLY A 336 30.15 -29.56 -12.52
CA GLY A 336 30.18 -30.34 -11.29
C GLY A 336 29.16 -29.88 -10.23
N PRO A 337 28.79 -30.77 -9.29
CA PRO A 337 27.77 -30.46 -8.29
C PRO A 337 28.15 -29.29 -7.40
N THR A 338 27.21 -28.36 -7.19
CA THR A 338 27.38 -27.18 -6.33
C THR A 338 26.16 -26.93 -5.45
N SER A 339 26.36 -26.20 -4.35
CA SER A 339 25.31 -25.76 -3.42
C SER A 339 24.73 -24.38 -3.72
N TRP A 340 25.33 -23.60 -4.61
CA TRP A 340 24.86 -22.25 -4.98
C TRP A 340 25.29 -21.86 -6.38
N VAL A 341 24.53 -20.96 -7.00
CA VAL A 341 24.85 -20.34 -8.30
C VAL A 341 24.74 -18.83 -8.15
N ARG A 342 25.77 -18.09 -8.59
CA ARG A 342 25.78 -16.62 -8.63
C ARG A 342 25.97 -16.13 -10.06
N LEU A 343 25.09 -15.23 -10.51
CA LEU A 343 25.24 -14.45 -11.73
C LEU A 343 25.82 -13.08 -11.35
N ARG A 344 26.96 -12.70 -11.93
CA ARG A 344 27.59 -11.37 -11.75
C ARG A 344 27.67 -10.63 -13.07
N ILE A 345 27.37 -9.33 -13.06
CA ILE A 345 27.51 -8.46 -14.24
C ILE A 345 28.97 -8.01 -14.36
N VAL A 346 29.61 -8.34 -15.48
CA VAL A 346 31.03 -8.03 -15.74
C VAL A 346 31.15 -6.77 -16.60
N ALA A 347 30.30 -6.63 -17.62
CA ALA A 347 30.28 -5.45 -18.49
C ALA A 347 28.88 -5.19 -19.06
N VAL A 348 28.65 -3.94 -19.47
CA VAL A 348 27.43 -3.46 -20.13
C VAL A 348 27.76 -2.89 -21.51
N ALA A 349 26.77 -2.83 -22.41
CA ALA A 349 26.95 -2.50 -23.83
C ALA A 349 27.27 -1.02 -24.15
N GLY A 350 27.51 -0.18 -23.14
CA GLY A 350 27.82 1.24 -23.28
C GLY A 350 28.20 1.86 -21.94
N THR A 351 28.53 3.15 -21.94
CA THR A 351 28.88 3.87 -20.70
C THR A 351 27.64 4.03 -19.82
N PRO A 352 27.61 3.45 -18.61
CA PRO A 352 26.46 3.60 -17.73
C PRO A 352 26.40 5.05 -17.19
N PRO A 353 25.27 5.75 -17.30
CA PRO A 353 25.06 7.01 -16.60
C PRO A 353 24.98 6.79 -15.08
N GLU A 354 25.01 7.89 -14.31
CA GLU A 354 24.71 7.84 -12.88
C GLU A 354 23.30 7.26 -12.64
N GLY A 355 23.15 6.44 -11.61
CA GLY A 355 21.90 5.75 -11.30
C GLY A 355 21.55 4.61 -12.27
N ALA A 356 22.44 4.24 -13.19
CA ALA A 356 22.23 3.08 -14.05
C ALA A 356 22.07 1.79 -13.23
N ARG A 357 21.10 0.98 -13.66
CA ARG A 357 20.66 -0.26 -13.02
C ARG A 357 20.77 -1.41 -13.99
N VAL A 358 20.68 -2.62 -13.46
CA VAL A 358 20.51 -3.84 -14.23
C VAL A 358 19.33 -4.59 -13.66
N GLY A 359 18.57 -5.26 -14.54
CA GLY A 359 17.51 -6.16 -14.11
C GLY A 359 17.65 -7.52 -14.77
N VAL A 360 17.29 -8.56 -14.02
CA VAL A 360 17.19 -9.94 -14.49
C VAL A 360 15.72 -10.33 -14.34
N ARG A 361 15.07 -10.59 -15.48
CA ARG A 361 13.69 -11.07 -15.51
C ARG A 361 13.60 -12.52 -15.09
N GLU A 362 14.52 -13.34 -15.59
CA GLU A 362 14.52 -14.76 -15.29
C GLU A 362 15.96 -15.31 -15.35
N LEU A 363 16.29 -16.19 -14.41
CA LEU A 363 17.47 -17.03 -14.37
C LEU A 363 17.04 -18.46 -14.06
N SER A 364 16.63 -19.17 -15.11
CA SER A 364 16.14 -20.54 -15.00
C SER A 364 17.31 -21.52 -14.89
N ILE A 365 17.32 -22.27 -13.79
CA ILE A 365 18.22 -23.40 -13.54
C ILE A 365 17.38 -24.69 -13.61
N PRO A 366 17.77 -25.70 -14.41
CA PRO A 366 17.01 -26.94 -14.52
C PRO A 366 16.66 -27.57 -13.16
N GLY A 367 15.37 -27.82 -12.92
CA GLY A 367 14.87 -28.43 -11.69
C GLY A 367 14.80 -27.51 -10.46
N VAL A 368 15.04 -26.20 -10.63
CA VAL A 368 15.01 -25.21 -9.55
C VAL A 368 13.94 -24.15 -9.86
N THR A 369 13.04 -23.93 -8.91
CA THR A 369 12.08 -22.83 -8.94
C THR A 369 12.00 -22.25 -7.54
N ALA A 370 12.19 -20.94 -7.40
CA ALA A 370 12.10 -20.28 -6.11
C ALA A 370 10.67 -19.80 -5.88
N GLU A 371 10.02 -20.31 -4.85
CA GLU A 371 8.79 -19.72 -4.36
C GLU A 371 9.05 -19.03 -3.04
N ARG A 372 8.57 -17.79 -2.92
CA ARG A 372 8.70 -17.01 -1.69
C ARG A 372 7.34 -16.90 -0.99
N TYR A 373 7.28 -17.32 0.26
CA TYR A 373 6.09 -17.27 1.11
C TYR A 373 6.29 -16.32 2.29
N LEU A 374 5.21 -15.76 2.82
CA LEU A 374 5.22 -15.14 4.15
C LEU A 374 4.56 -16.07 5.17
N ARG A 375 5.30 -16.43 6.22
CA ARG A 375 4.82 -17.26 7.33
C ARG A 375 4.15 -16.39 8.39
N LEU A 376 2.88 -16.65 8.64
CA LEU A 376 2.11 -16.01 9.70
C LEU A 376 2.60 -16.43 11.09
N PRO A 377 2.41 -15.57 12.12
CA PRO A 377 2.75 -15.93 13.48
C PRO A 377 1.90 -17.10 13.97
N ALA A 378 2.55 -18.04 14.65
CA ALA A 378 1.85 -19.16 15.27
C ALA A 378 0.92 -18.66 16.39
N VAL A 379 -0.28 -19.23 16.45
CA VAL A 379 -1.19 -19.00 17.58
C VAL A 379 -0.93 -20.08 18.64
N PRO A 380 -0.68 -19.73 19.91
CA PRO A 380 -0.46 -20.71 20.97
C PRO A 380 -1.58 -21.75 21.07
N ARG A 381 -1.20 -22.99 21.35
CA ARG A 381 -2.11 -24.13 21.39
C ARG A 381 -3.19 -23.93 22.48
N GLN A 382 -4.42 -23.63 22.06
CA GLN A 382 -5.60 -23.75 22.93
C GLN A 382 -5.95 -25.25 23.09
N ARG A 383 -6.27 -25.72 24.31
CA ARG A 383 -6.69 -27.13 24.55
C ARG A 383 -7.97 -27.43 23.78
N GLY A 384 -7.99 -28.53 23.00
CA GLY A 384 -9.17 -28.98 22.24
C GLY A 384 -9.59 -28.11 21.05
N GLY A 385 -8.85 -27.05 20.71
CA GLY A 385 -9.26 -26.07 19.69
C GLY A 385 -8.98 -26.48 18.24
N THR A 386 -9.79 -26.00 17.31
CA THR A 386 -9.58 -26.02 15.86
C THR A 386 -8.48 -25.02 15.43
N THR A 387 -8.14 -24.98 14.13
CA THR A 387 -7.30 -23.92 13.57
C THR A 387 -7.90 -22.54 13.90
N SER A 388 -7.07 -21.59 14.36
CA SER A 388 -7.51 -20.21 14.54
C SER A 388 -7.73 -19.54 13.18
N PRO A 389 -8.70 -18.64 13.03
CA PRO A 389 -8.87 -17.87 11.80
C PRO A 389 -7.61 -17.10 11.41
N GLN A 390 -7.38 -16.99 10.12
CA GLN A 390 -6.22 -16.34 9.52
C GLN A 390 -6.69 -15.21 8.61
N VAL A 391 -6.20 -13.99 8.84
CA VAL A 391 -6.53 -12.80 8.04
C VAL A 391 -5.25 -12.27 7.40
N MET A 392 -5.19 -12.32 6.07
CA MET A 392 -3.98 -12.10 5.29
C MET A 392 -4.18 -10.98 4.29
N GLY A 393 -3.15 -10.17 4.04
CA GLY A 393 -3.23 -9.08 3.09
C GLY A 393 -1.89 -8.55 2.57
N ARG A 394 -1.99 -7.69 1.56
CA ARG A 394 -0.87 -6.86 1.09
C ARG A 394 -0.73 -5.66 2.02
N VAL A 395 0.34 -5.65 2.83
CA VAL A 395 0.59 -4.57 3.80
C VAL A 395 0.90 -3.24 3.10
N THR A 396 1.59 -3.28 1.97
CA THR A 396 1.82 -2.12 1.09
C THR A 396 1.05 -2.35 -0.21
N PRO A 397 -0.16 -1.77 -0.38
CA PRO A 397 -0.96 -2.02 -1.57
C PRO A 397 -0.27 -1.51 -2.84
N PRO A 398 -0.30 -2.28 -3.95
CA PRO A 398 0.25 -1.82 -5.21
C PRO A 398 -0.53 -0.62 -5.74
N ARG A 399 0.18 0.28 -6.41
CA ARG A 399 -0.40 1.48 -7.05
C ARG A 399 -0.76 1.14 -8.49
N SER A 400 -2.00 1.43 -8.87
CA SER A 400 -2.48 1.24 -10.25
C SER A 400 -1.79 2.20 -11.22
N GLU A 401 -1.65 1.76 -12.48
CA GLU A 401 -1.19 2.59 -13.61
C GLU A 401 -2.20 3.69 -13.96
N CYS A 402 -3.45 3.58 -13.49
CA CYS A 402 -4.49 4.58 -13.67
C CYS A 402 -4.91 5.23 -12.35
N MET A 403 -5.22 6.51 -12.41
CA MET A 403 -5.86 7.24 -11.31
C MET A 403 -6.96 8.16 -11.82
N ARG A 404 -8.07 8.24 -11.07
CA ARG A 404 -9.22 9.07 -11.39
C ARG A 404 -8.99 10.47 -10.85
N GLY A 405 -8.74 11.42 -11.74
CA GLY A 405 -8.65 12.83 -11.39
C GLY A 405 -10.02 13.53 -11.30
N SER A 406 -10.01 14.84 -11.05
CA SER A 406 -11.22 15.67 -10.94
C SER A 406 -11.89 15.95 -12.29
N VAL A 407 -11.14 15.86 -13.39
CA VAL A 407 -11.58 16.08 -14.77
C VAL A 407 -11.67 14.75 -15.52
N ARG A 408 -10.65 13.89 -15.41
CA ARG A 408 -10.57 12.62 -16.16
C ARG A 408 -9.70 11.56 -15.49
N TRP A 409 -9.75 10.34 -16.00
CA TRP A 409 -8.74 9.32 -15.72
C TRP A 409 -7.41 9.66 -16.39
N VAL A 410 -6.32 9.44 -15.66
CA VAL A 410 -4.94 9.58 -16.15
C VAL A 410 -4.26 8.23 -15.96
N CYS A 411 -3.66 7.73 -17.04
CA CYS A 411 -3.12 6.39 -17.10
C CYS A 411 -1.72 6.40 -17.72
N SER A 412 -0.74 5.89 -16.97
CA SER A 412 0.65 5.71 -17.43
C SER A 412 1.32 4.59 -16.63
N PRO A 413 2.13 3.72 -17.25
CA PRO A 413 2.97 2.76 -16.55
C PRO A 413 3.80 3.39 -15.42
N ASP A 414 4.28 4.62 -15.58
CA ASP A 414 5.04 5.33 -14.53
C ASP A 414 4.25 5.63 -13.25
N LEU A 415 2.91 5.53 -13.29
CA LEU A 415 2.08 5.69 -12.09
C LEU A 415 2.03 4.40 -11.26
N ALA A 416 2.39 3.26 -11.85
CA ALA A 416 2.43 2.01 -11.12
C ALA A 416 3.56 1.98 -10.09
N ARG A 417 3.30 1.21 -9.05
CA ARG A 417 4.30 0.78 -8.09
C ARG A 417 3.91 -0.60 -7.62
N GLY A 418 4.80 -1.56 -7.81
CA GLY A 418 4.60 -2.93 -7.36
C GLY A 418 4.66 -3.05 -5.85
N ASP A 419 4.51 -4.28 -5.38
CA ASP A 419 4.62 -4.65 -3.98
C ASP A 419 5.35 -6.00 -3.83
N GLU A 420 5.75 -6.31 -2.59
CA GLU A 420 6.54 -7.51 -2.26
C GLU A 420 5.85 -8.82 -2.67
N ASP A 421 4.51 -8.84 -2.70
CA ASP A 421 3.73 -10.04 -3.01
C ASP A 421 3.62 -10.32 -4.52
N GLY A 422 3.98 -9.36 -5.39
CA GLY A 422 3.93 -9.53 -6.85
C GLY A 422 2.56 -9.99 -7.36
N PRO A 423 2.48 -10.82 -8.42
CA PRO A 423 1.19 -11.24 -8.99
C PRO A 423 0.40 -12.23 -8.12
N VAL A 424 1.08 -13.01 -7.26
CA VAL A 424 0.47 -14.11 -6.49
C VAL A 424 0.78 -13.95 -4.99
N LEU A 425 -0.27 -13.79 -4.18
CA LEU A 425 -0.16 -13.73 -2.73
C LEU A 425 0.11 -15.15 -2.19
N ARG A 426 1.27 -15.34 -1.54
CA ARG A 426 1.72 -16.63 -1.00
C ARG A 426 1.93 -16.59 0.52
N ARG A 427 1.20 -17.43 1.26
CA ARG A 427 1.26 -17.49 2.73
C ARG A 427 1.43 -18.91 3.26
N VAL A 428 2.08 -19.03 4.40
CA VAL A 428 2.10 -20.24 5.21
C VAL A 428 1.50 -19.95 6.58
N PHE A 429 0.62 -20.82 7.06
CA PHE A 429 0.13 -20.78 8.43
C PHE A 429 0.04 -22.18 9.02
N THR A 430 0.17 -22.29 10.34
CA THR A 430 0.06 -23.57 11.04
C THR A 430 -1.39 -23.84 11.45
N GLY A 431 -1.93 -24.98 11.03
CA GLY A 431 -3.28 -25.43 11.30
C GLY A 431 -3.35 -26.74 12.08
N ARG A 432 -4.57 -27.05 12.48
CA ARG A 432 -5.08 -28.35 12.93
C ARG A 432 -6.18 -28.73 11.95
N GLY A 433 -6.15 -29.95 11.44
CA GLY A 433 -7.03 -30.39 10.36
C GLY A 433 -8.51 -30.07 10.58
N GLY A 434 -9.29 -30.13 9.52
CA GLY A 434 -10.70 -29.75 9.54
C GLY A 434 -11.10 -29.06 8.27
N THR A 435 -12.24 -28.37 8.28
CA THR A 435 -12.73 -27.59 7.14
C THR A 435 -12.76 -26.09 7.47
N ALA A 436 -12.53 -25.28 6.45
CA ALA A 436 -12.56 -23.82 6.57
C ALA A 436 -13.26 -23.17 5.38
N ALA A 437 -13.99 -22.10 5.65
CA ALA A 437 -14.43 -21.19 4.61
C ALA A 437 -13.25 -20.31 4.19
N VAL A 438 -13.18 -19.98 2.89
CA VAL A 438 -12.18 -19.06 2.35
C VAL A 438 -12.87 -17.92 1.62
N THR A 439 -12.57 -16.69 2.01
CA THR A 439 -13.11 -15.46 1.41
C THR A 439 -11.99 -14.46 1.17
N GLY A 440 -12.23 -13.43 0.37
CA GLY A 440 -11.23 -12.39 0.15
C GLY A 440 -11.68 -11.29 -0.80
N ARG A 441 -10.72 -10.43 -1.16
CA ARG A 441 -10.90 -9.33 -2.11
C ARG A 441 -9.86 -9.44 -3.23
N ALA A 442 -10.29 -9.21 -4.47
CA ALA A 442 -9.44 -9.30 -5.64
C ALA A 442 -9.78 -8.23 -6.68
N VAL A 443 -8.78 -7.73 -7.40
CA VAL A 443 -8.94 -6.83 -8.54
C VAL A 443 -8.86 -7.65 -9.82
N VAL A 444 -9.78 -7.40 -10.76
CA VAL A 444 -9.73 -7.99 -12.10
C VAL A 444 -8.60 -7.33 -12.88
N THR A 445 -7.60 -8.10 -13.29
CA THR A 445 -6.42 -7.60 -14.02
C THR A 445 -6.44 -7.99 -15.50
N ASP A 446 -7.22 -9.00 -15.89
CA ASP A 446 -7.39 -9.38 -17.29
C ASP A 446 -8.42 -8.48 -17.99
N PRO A 447 -8.03 -7.69 -19.02
CA PRO A 447 -8.95 -6.82 -19.76
C PRO A 447 -10.08 -7.59 -20.43
N GLY A 448 -9.83 -8.83 -20.89
CA GLY A 448 -10.83 -9.67 -21.54
C GLY A 448 -11.95 -10.09 -20.57
N LEU A 449 -11.59 -10.44 -19.34
CA LEU A 449 -12.53 -10.72 -18.26
C LEU A 449 -13.24 -9.46 -17.80
N ALA A 450 -12.52 -8.35 -17.61
CA ALA A 450 -13.11 -7.08 -17.23
C ALA A 450 -14.22 -6.67 -18.21
N ASP A 451 -13.94 -6.74 -19.51
CA ASP A 451 -14.93 -6.43 -20.53
C ASP A 451 -16.12 -7.41 -20.51
N ARG A 452 -15.88 -8.72 -20.37
CA ARG A 452 -16.95 -9.73 -20.27
C ARG A 452 -17.92 -9.48 -19.11
N LEU A 453 -17.41 -9.11 -17.94
CA LEU A 453 -18.22 -8.84 -16.73
C LEU A 453 -19.04 -7.55 -16.87
N THR A 454 -18.53 -6.58 -17.63
CA THR A 454 -19.05 -5.21 -17.66
C THR A 454 -19.86 -4.88 -18.93
N ARG A 455 -19.65 -5.59 -20.05
CA ARG A 455 -20.30 -5.34 -21.35
C ARG A 455 -21.83 -5.49 -21.35
N GLY A 456 -22.38 -6.32 -20.47
CA GLY A 456 -23.83 -6.57 -20.39
C GLY A 456 -24.37 -7.11 -21.73
N HIS A 457 -25.41 -6.46 -22.29
CA HIS A 457 -26.04 -6.84 -23.56
C HIS A 457 -25.51 -6.06 -24.78
N ALA A 458 -24.43 -5.28 -24.64
CA ALA A 458 -23.90 -4.49 -25.74
C ALA A 458 -23.42 -5.40 -26.88
N ARG A 459 -23.93 -5.13 -28.10
CA ARG A 459 -23.53 -5.85 -29.32
C ARG A 459 -22.24 -5.33 -29.93
N THR A 460 -21.88 -4.08 -29.60
CA THR A 460 -20.66 -3.46 -30.09
C THR A 460 -19.45 -4.04 -29.37
N ARG A 461 -18.49 -4.58 -30.14
CA ARG A 461 -17.19 -5.04 -29.68
C ARG A 461 -16.12 -4.14 -30.25
N VAL A 462 -15.19 -3.73 -29.37
CA VAL A 462 -14.05 -2.90 -29.72
C VAL A 462 -12.76 -3.62 -29.37
N VAL A 463 -11.81 -3.59 -30.30
CA VAL A 463 -10.46 -4.15 -30.13
C VAL A 463 -9.46 -3.14 -30.66
N ALA A 464 -8.33 -2.97 -29.98
CA ALA A 464 -7.25 -2.11 -30.46
C ALA A 464 -6.05 -2.93 -30.96
N SER A 465 -5.17 -2.30 -31.75
CA SER A 465 -3.84 -2.86 -32.04
C SER A 465 -2.97 -2.98 -30.79
N SER A 466 -3.11 -2.03 -29.87
CA SER A 466 -2.34 -1.97 -28.63
C SER A 466 -3.06 -1.14 -27.56
N THR A 467 -2.60 -1.27 -26.32
CA THR A 467 -2.99 -0.44 -25.18
C THR A 467 -1.76 -0.07 -24.38
N TRP A 468 -1.76 1.12 -23.78
CA TRP A 468 -0.64 1.59 -22.95
C TRP A 468 -0.55 0.87 -21.60
N THR A 469 -1.71 0.45 -21.10
CA THR A 469 -1.89 -0.25 -19.82
C THR A 469 -2.95 -1.36 -19.98
N ALA A 470 -3.00 -2.30 -19.04
CA ALA A 470 -4.09 -3.28 -18.92
C ALA A 470 -5.28 -2.77 -18.08
N GLU A 471 -5.17 -1.60 -17.45
CA GLU A 471 -6.20 -1.05 -16.58
C GLU A 471 -7.46 -0.66 -17.35
N ALA A 472 -8.63 -1.01 -16.79
CA ALA A 472 -9.94 -0.86 -17.44
C ALA A 472 -10.26 0.55 -17.98
N PRO A 473 -9.94 1.66 -17.27
CA PRO A 473 -10.23 3.02 -17.74
C PRO A 473 -9.54 3.40 -19.05
N ALA A 474 -8.46 2.71 -19.44
CA ALA A 474 -7.68 3.00 -20.64
C ALA A 474 -7.77 1.94 -21.75
N GLN A 475 -8.72 1.01 -21.64
CA GLN A 475 -8.95 -0.05 -22.62
C GLN A 475 -9.70 0.44 -23.86
N PRO A 476 -9.73 -0.32 -24.97
CA PRO A 476 -10.38 0.09 -26.23
C PRO A 476 -11.87 0.42 -26.09
N ARG A 477 -12.54 -0.19 -25.11
CA ARG A 477 -13.94 0.12 -24.76
C ARG A 477 -14.16 1.57 -24.32
N SER A 478 -13.14 2.19 -23.74
CA SER A 478 -13.17 3.57 -23.24
C SER A 478 -13.26 4.60 -24.35
N ALA A 479 -13.15 4.17 -25.61
CA ALA A 479 -13.38 5.02 -26.77
C ALA A 479 -14.83 4.94 -27.29
N VAL A 480 -15.73 4.19 -26.65
CA VAL A 480 -17.13 4.03 -27.10
C VAL A 480 -18.12 3.90 -25.94
N ASP A 481 -17.71 4.25 -24.72
CA ASP A 481 -18.54 4.10 -23.53
C ASP A 481 -19.36 5.34 -23.21
N GLY A 482 -19.19 6.43 -23.97
CA GLY A 482 -19.91 7.68 -23.79
C GLY A 482 -19.49 8.45 -22.54
N ASP A 483 -18.35 8.12 -21.92
CA ASP A 483 -17.77 8.87 -20.81
C ASP A 483 -16.51 9.62 -21.29
N PRO A 484 -16.54 10.96 -21.40
CA PRO A 484 -15.38 11.73 -21.84
C PRO A 484 -14.21 11.71 -20.83
N ALA A 485 -14.43 11.23 -19.61
CA ALA A 485 -13.39 11.07 -18.59
C ALA A 485 -12.54 9.80 -18.78
N THR A 486 -13.03 8.81 -19.53
CA THR A 486 -12.29 7.60 -19.92
C THR A 486 -11.68 7.78 -21.31
N THR A 487 -10.58 7.09 -21.60
CA THR A 487 -9.84 7.30 -22.86
C THR A 487 -9.06 6.06 -23.23
N TRP A 488 -9.27 5.51 -24.43
CA TRP A 488 -8.34 4.51 -24.96
C TRP A 488 -7.01 5.17 -25.28
N ILE A 489 -5.93 4.55 -24.79
CA ILE A 489 -4.56 5.02 -25.00
C ILE A 489 -3.80 3.89 -25.69
N ALA A 490 -3.31 4.15 -26.91
CA ALA A 490 -2.47 3.20 -27.63
C ALA A 490 -1.10 3.05 -26.94
N ALA A 491 -0.41 1.94 -27.14
CA ALA A 491 0.95 1.84 -26.65
C ALA A 491 1.86 2.88 -27.34
N GLY A 492 2.71 3.58 -26.59
CA GLY A 492 3.62 4.61 -27.12
C GLY A 492 4.66 4.08 -28.12
N GLY A 493 4.92 2.77 -28.12
CA GLY A 493 5.71 2.10 -29.16
C GLY A 493 4.94 1.80 -30.46
N ASP A 494 3.60 1.84 -30.45
CA ASP A 494 2.76 1.52 -31.60
C ASP A 494 2.80 2.65 -32.64
N LYS A 495 3.40 2.33 -33.80
CA LYS A 495 3.54 3.30 -34.90
C LYS A 495 2.32 3.35 -35.82
N ARG A 496 1.37 2.42 -35.68
CA ARG A 496 0.16 2.33 -36.50
C ARG A 496 -1.05 1.97 -35.64
N PRO A 497 -1.41 2.81 -34.66
CA PRO A 497 -2.47 2.51 -33.73
C PRO A 497 -3.83 2.41 -34.44
N THR A 498 -4.58 1.36 -34.12
CA THR A 498 -5.92 1.11 -34.69
C THR A 498 -6.96 0.77 -33.65
N LEU A 499 -8.21 1.15 -33.92
CA LEU A 499 -9.41 0.68 -33.22
C LEU A 499 -10.35 0.00 -34.20
N THR A 500 -10.72 -1.25 -33.92
CA THR A 500 -11.71 -2.01 -34.69
C THR A 500 -13.01 -2.12 -33.92
N LEU A 501 -14.06 -1.48 -34.44
CA LEU A 501 -15.42 -1.50 -33.90
C LEU A 501 -16.27 -2.45 -34.75
N SER A 502 -17.04 -3.34 -34.13
CA SER A 502 -17.98 -4.24 -34.82
C SER A 502 -19.29 -4.36 -34.06
N TRP A 503 -20.43 -4.32 -34.76
CA TRP A 503 -21.76 -4.19 -34.12
C TRP A 503 -22.81 -5.21 -34.62
N GLY A 504 -22.40 -6.18 -35.44
CA GLY A 504 -23.17 -7.38 -35.75
C GLY A 504 -24.34 -7.19 -36.73
N ARG A 505 -24.51 -6.01 -37.33
CA ARG A 505 -25.49 -5.76 -38.41
C ARG A 505 -24.92 -4.78 -39.42
N THR A 506 -25.24 -4.93 -40.71
CA THR A 506 -24.77 -3.99 -41.74
C THR A 506 -25.47 -2.63 -41.63
N LEU A 507 -24.69 -1.55 -41.58
CA LEU A 507 -25.14 -0.16 -41.56
C LEU A 507 -24.51 0.62 -42.71
N LYS A 508 -25.18 1.68 -43.18
CA LYS A 508 -24.59 2.67 -44.09
C LYS A 508 -23.82 3.69 -43.25
N VAL A 509 -22.50 3.64 -43.31
CA VAL A 509 -21.59 4.52 -42.55
C VAL A 509 -20.99 5.53 -43.52
N GLY A 510 -21.14 6.82 -43.24
CA GLY A 510 -20.54 7.92 -44.02
C GLY A 510 -19.88 9.00 -43.16
N GLU A 511 -19.86 8.80 -41.84
CA GLU A 511 -19.33 9.75 -40.88
C GLU A 511 -18.77 9.01 -39.67
N VAL A 512 -17.66 9.50 -39.13
CA VAL A 512 -17.10 9.12 -37.84
C VAL A 512 -16.75 10.40 -37.10
N THR A 513 -17.11 10.48 -35.82
CA THR A 513 -16.66 11.54 -34.90
C THR A 513 -15.68 10.94 -33.91
N VAL A 514 -14.51 11.55 -33.74
CA VAL A 514 -13.46 11.13 -32.81
C VAL A 514 -13.21 12.27 -31.81
N THR A 515 -13.59 12.04 -30.56
CA THR A 515 -13.32 12.94 -29.45
C THR A 515 -11.99 12.58 -28.80
N ARG A 516 -11.20 13.60 -28.46
CA ARG A 516 -9.91 13.47 -27.79
C ARG A 516 -9.88 14.32 -26.53
N PRO A 517 -8.97 14.04 -25.59
CA PRO A 517 -8.70 14.97 -24.50
C PRO A 517 -8.36 16.38 -25.05
N PRO A 518 -8.96 17.48 -24.56
CA PRO A 518 -8.68 18.85 -25.01
C PRO A 518 -7.21 19.28 -24.93
N GLY A 519 -6.42 18.69 -24.02
CA GLY A 519 -4.98 18.90 -23.93
C GLY A 519 -4.18 18.28 -25.09
N VAL A 520 -4.76 17.31 -25.80
CA VAL A 520 -4.15 16.61 -26.93
C VAL A 520 -4.39 17.41 -28.21
N ARG A 521 -3.49 18.38 -28.45
CA ARG A 521 -3.51 19.28 -29.61
C ARG A 521 -2.69 18.73 -30.77
N GLY A 522 -3.33 18.50 -31.90
CA GLY A 522 -2.64 18.13 -33.14
C GLY A 522 -3.59 17.69 -34.23
N ALA A 523 -3.21 17.93 -35.48
CA ALA A 523 -3.89 17.37 -36.64
C ALA A 523 -3.90 15.83 -36.54
N MET A 524 -5.05 15.22 -36.78
CA MET A 524 -5.21 13.78 -36.78
C MET A 524 -5.84 13.33 -38.08
N THR A 525 -5.12 12.52 -38.85
CA THR A 525 -5.65 11.84 -40.02
C THR A 525 -6.18 10.48 -39.59
N VAL A 526 -7.39 10.14 -40.05
CA VAL A 526 -8.02 8.85 -39.78
C VAL A 526 -8.25 8.10 -41.08
N THR A 527 -7.66 6.90 -41.18
CA THR A 527 -8.02 5.94 -42.23
C THR A 527 -9.15 5.05 -41.71
N VAL A 528 -10.29 5.03 -42.40
CA VAL A 528 -11.45 4.17 -42.11
C VAL A 528 -11.45 2.99 -43.08
N LEU A 529 -11.25 1.79 -42.55
CA LEU A 529 -11.31 0.54 -43.31
C LEU A 529 -12.60 -0.22 -42.99
N GLY A 530 -13.46 -0.39 -43.99
CA GLY A 530 -14.65 -1.25 -43.92
C GLY A 530 -14.38 -2.65 -44.50
N ARG A 531 -15.42 -3.47 -44.60
CA ARG A 531 -15.34 -4.78 -45.28
C ARG A 531 -15.03 -4.64 -46.78
N HIS A 532 -14.58 -5.73 -47.39
CA HIS A 532 -14.29 -5.84 -48.83
C HIS A 532 -13.26 -4.80 -49.35
N GLY A 533 -12.32 -4.37 -48.51
CA GLY A 533 -11.28 -3.43 -48.90
C GLY A 533 -11.78 -1.99 -49.08
N ALA A 534 -12.98 -1.64 -48.60
CA ALA A 534 -13.44 -0.26 -48.61
C ALA A 534 -12.54 0.60 -47.72
N VAL A 535 -11.85 1.58 -48.29
CA VAL A 535 -10.97 2.51 -47.57
C VAL A 535 -11.43 3.94 -47.79
N ARG A 536 -11.41 4.74 -46.73
CA ARG A 536 -11.55 6.20 -46.74
C ARG A 536 -10.48 6.78 -45.85
N GLU A 537 -10.01 7.97 -46.16
CA GLU A 537 -9.04 8.68 -45.34
C GLU A 537 -9.31 10.17 -45.37
N GLY A 538 -9.03 10.84 -44.27
CA GLY A 538 -9.07 12.29 -44.23
C GLY A 538 -8.65 12.84 -42.88
N LEU A 539 -8.43 14.14 -42.86
CA LEU A 539 -8.14 14.91 -41.65
C LEU A 539 -9.44 15.14 -40.87
N LEU A 540 -9.39 15.03 -39.53
CA LEU A 540 -10.51 15.42 -38.67
C LEU A 540 -10.74 16.94 -38.73
N ASP A 541 -12.01 17.36 -38.78
CA ASP A 541 -12.38 18.77 -38.64
C ASP A 541 -12.18 19.30 -37.20
N GLY A 542 -12.46 20.58 -36.96
CA GLY A 542 -12.32 21.20 -35.63
C GLY A 542 -13.25 20.60 -34.55
N ALA A 543 -14.28 19.86 -34.94
CA ALA A 543 -15.17 19.12 -34.05
C ALA A 543 -14.79 17.61 -33.96
N GLY A 544 -13.66 17.21 -34.53
CA GLY A 544 -13.21 15.82 -34.55
C GLY A 544 -13.96 14.94 -35.55
N ARG A 545 -14.66 15.49 -36.54
CA ARG A 545 -15.47 14.73 -37.49
C ARG A 545 -14.75 14.46 -38.80
N LEU A 546 -15.01 13.29 -39.36
CA LEU A 546 -14.62 12.90 -40.71
C LEU A 546 -15.84 12.42 -41.48
N ARG A 547 -16.21 13.14 -42.55
CA ARG A 547 -17.25 12.76 -43.50
C ARG A 547 -16.62 12.16 -44.75
N PHE A 548 -17.22 11.10 -45.28
CA PHE A 548 -16.70 10.39 -46.45
C PHE A 548 -17.81 9.74 -47.28
N ALA A 549 -17.49 9.37 -48.52
CA ALA A 549 -18.42 8.65 -49.39
C ALA A 549 -18.94 7.37 -48.69
N PRO A 550 -20.26 7.24 -48.42
CA PRO A 550 -20.78 6.20 -47.55
C PRO A 550 -20.41 4.77 -47.99
N MET A 551 -20.22 3.87 -47.02
CA MET A 551 -19.99 2.44 -47.23
C MET A 551 -20.97 1.61 -46.41
N ARG A 552 -21.36 0.44 -46.92
CA ARG A 552 -22.18 -0.53 -46.18
C ARG A 552 -21.27 -1.50 -45.43
N THR A 553 -21.32 -1.50 -44.10
CA THR A 553 -20.47 -2.38 -43.29
C THR A 553 -21.05 -2.66 -41.90
N ASP A 554 -20.62 -3.74 -41.27
CA ASP A 554 -20.94 -4.14 -39.88
C ASP A 554 -19.74 -3.97 -38.92
N ARG A 555 -18.61 -3.52 -39.47
CA ARG A 555 -17.34 -3.28 -38.79
C ARG A 555 -16.55 -2.16 -39.47
N VAL A 556 -15.86 -1.34 -38.69
CA VAL A 556 -14.78 -0.48 -39.19
C VAL A 556 -13.51 -0.69 -38.39
N THR A 557 -12.37 -0.58 -39.06
CA THR A 557 -11.06 -0.39 -38.42
C THR A 557 -10.62 1.04 -38.70
N LEU A 558 -10.45 1.80 -37.63
CA LEU A 558 -9.95 3.17 -37.65
C LEU A 558 -8.45 3.12 -37.39
N ARG A 559 -7.63 3.65 -38.30
CA ARG A 559 -6.19 3.84 -38.11
C ARG A 559 -5.91 5.31 -37.89
N PHE A 560 -5.18 5.62 -36.83
CA PHE A 560 -4.90 7.00 -36.42
C PHE A 560 -3.47 7.40 -36.77
N MET A 561 -3.30 8.57 -37.38
CA MET A 561 -2.00 9.17 -37.66
C MET A 561 -1.97 10.59 -37.10
N THR A 562 -1.01 10.86 -36.21
CA THR A 562 -0.81 12.15 -35.53
C THR A 562 0.65 12.24 -35.08
N SER A 563 1.17 13.47 -34.89
CA SER A 563 2.50 13.71 -34.31
C SER A 563 2.53 13.47 -32.79
N GLN A 564 1.38 13.46 -32.12
CA GLN A 564 1.29 13.22 -30.68
C GLN A 564 1.17 11.73 -30.36
N ILE A 565 2.13 11.22 -29.59
CA ILE A 565 2.20 9.81 -29.15
C ILE A 565 2.27 9.80 -27.62
N PRO A 566 1.57 8.90 -26.92
CA PRO A 566 0.64 7.90 -27.46
C PRO A 566 -0.64 8.52 -28.03
N VAL A 567 -1.31 7.79 -28.95
CA VAL A 567 -2.65 8.16 -29.43
C VAL A 567 -3.65 8.03 -28.31
N GLN A 568 -4.49 9.05 -28.14
CA GLN A 568 -5.51 9.15 -27.09
C GLN A 568 -6.87 9.41 -27.74
N VAL A 569 -7.86 8.55 -27.50
CA VAL A 569 -9.23 8.69 -28.02
C VAL A 569 -10.23 8.46 -26.89
N SER A 570 -11.00 9.50 -26.57
CA SER A 570 -12.02 9.47 -25.51
C SER A 570 -13.36 8.97 -26.01
N GLU A 571 -13.72 9.24 -27.28
CA GLU A 571 -14.98 8.74 -27.84
C GLU A 571 -14.89 8.58 -29.36
N VAL A 572 -15.58 7.59 -29.90
CA VAL A 572 -15.77 7.31 -31.32
C VAL A 572 -17.26 7.11 -31.55
N ALA A 573 -17.90 8.14 -32.08
CA ALA A 573 -19.31 8.07 -32.44
C ALA A 573 -19.47 7.78 -33.93
N ILE A 574 -20.23 6.72 -34.24
CA ILE A 574 -20.65 6.36 -35.60
C ILE A 574 -22.18 6.36 -35.62
N PRO A 575 -22.84 7.20 -36.44
CA PRO A 575 -24.31 7.23 -36.49
C PRO A 575 -24.93 5.83 -36.70
N GLY A 576 -25.83 5.44 -35.79
CA GLY A 576 -26.54 4.16 -35.82
C GLY A 576 -25.82 2.96 -35.18
N VAL A 577 -24.57 3.13 -34.74
CA VAL A 577 -23.82 2.14 -33.94
C VAL A 577 -24.06 2.42 -32.45
N PRO A 578 -24.59 1.47 -31.67
CA PRO A 578 -24.78 1.68 -30.24
C PRO A 578 -23.42 1.67 -29.51
N GLY A 579 -23.25 2.53 -28.51
CA GLY A 579 -22.10 2.49 -27.60
C GLY A 579 -22.11 1.29 -26.66
N VAL A 580 -21.09 1.22 -25.81
CA VAL A 580 -20.96 0.25 -24.71
C VAL A 580 -21.37 0.95 -23.41
N PRO A 581 -21.98 0.28 -22.42
CA PRO A 581 -22.27 0.90 -21.13
C PRO A 581 -21.00 1.38 -20.41
N SER A 582 -20.98 2.66 -20.00
CA SER A 582 -20.02 3.21 -19.05
C SER A 582 -20.35 2.84 -17.60
N ALA A 583 -19.45 3.24 -16.68
CA ALA A 583 -19.76 3.21 -15.26
C ALA A 583 -20.89 4.25 -14.95
N PRO A 584 -21.99 3.87 -14.28
CA PRO A 584 -23.16 4.67 -13.91
C PRO A 584 -22.91 6.07 -13.32
N ASN A 585 -21.74 6.32 -12.73
CA ASN A 585 -21.42 7.60 -12.10
C ASN A 585 -20.80 8.65 -13.04
N ALA A 586 -20.82 8.43 -14.36
CA ALA A 586 -20.36 9.42 -15.34
C ALA A 586 -21.48 10.36 -15.85
N SER A 587 -22.74 9.93 -15.84
CA SER A 587 -23.82 10.69 -16.53
C SER A 587 -25.22 10.62 -15.89
N GLY A 588 -25.35 10.14 -14.65
CA GLY A 588 -26.55 10.36 -13.84
C GLY A 588 -27.16 9.09 -13.26
N GLY A 589 -27.26 9.06 -11.92
CA GLY A 589 -28.26 8.37 -11.12
C GLY A 589 -28.48 6.86 -11.28
N ARG A 590 -27.82 6.16 -12.21
CA ARG A 590 -28.03 4.73 -12.42
C ARG A 590 -27.41 3.94 -11.28
N ALA A 591 -28.14 2.95 -10.78
CA ALA A 591 -27.60 2.02 -9.80
C ALA A 591 -26.47 1.19 -10.41
N ALA A 592 -25.41 0.96 -9.63
CA ALA A 592 -24.31 0.07 -9.99
C ALA A 592 -24.88 -1.32 -10.35
N ARG A 593 -24.44 -1.90 -11.47
CA ARG A 593 -24.94 -3.21 -11.94
C ARG A 593 -24.21 -4.34 -11.21
N PRO A 594 -24.87 -5.07 -10.29
CA PRO A 594 -24.22 -6.16 -9.57
C PRO A 594 -24.02 -7.38 -10.49
N PHE A 595 -23.03 -8.20 -10.16
CA PHE A 595 -22.86 -9.52 -10.77
C PHE A 595 -22.37 -10.53 -9.72
N THR A 596 -22.64 -11.80 -10.00
CA THR A 596 -21.98 -12.94 -9.35
C THR A 596 -21.63 -13.94 -10.42
N THR A 597 -20.39 -14.42 -10.42
CA THR A 597 -19.94 -15.41 -11.39
C THR A 597 -20.25 -16.83 -10.94
N SER A 598 -20.26 -17.76 -11.90
CA SER A 598 -20.25 -19.19 -11.60
C SER A 598 -18.92 -19.61 -10.95
N CYS A 599 -18.95 -20.74 -10.26
CA CYS A 599 -17.74 -21.35 -9.71
C CYS A 599 -16.69 -21.62 -10.79
N GLY A 600 -15.43 -21.35 -10.48
CA GLY A 600 -14.27 -21.46 -11.38
C GLY A 600 -13.98 -20.23 -12.23
N THR A 601 -14.73 -19.15 -12.02
CA THR A 601 -14.49 -17.86 -12.70
C THR A 601 -13.80 -16.84 -11.79
N GLY A 602 -13.62 -17.14 -10.50
CA GLY A 602 -12.88 -16.28 -9.58
C GLY A 602 -11.35 -16.41 -9.70
N PRO A 603 -10.60 -15.81 -8.75
CA PRO A 603 -9.14 -15.91 -8.68
C PRO A 603 -8.66 -17.35 -8.56
N ASP A 604 -7.52 -17.64 -9.17
CA ASP A 604 -6.81 -18.90 -8.96
C ASP A 604 -6.39 -18.98 -7.49
N LEU A 605 -6.72 -20.10 -6.84
CA LEU A 605 -6.45 -20.36 -5.44
C LEU A 605 -5.97 -21.80 -5.30
N THR A 606 -4.82 -21.98 -4.67
CA THR A 606 -4.33 -23.31 -4.28
C THR A 606 -4.12 -23.36 -2.78
N LEU A 607 -4.50 -24.49 -2.17
CA LEU A 607 -4.23 -24.79 -0.78
C LEU A 607 -3.54 -26.16 -0.72
N ASN A 608 -2.34 -26.22 -0.16
CA ASN A 608 -1.54 -27.44 -0.04
C ASN A 608 -1.39 -28.17 -1.40
N GLY A 609 -1.13 -27.41 -2.46
CA GLY A 609 -1.00 -27.91 -3.84
C GLY A 609 -2.32 -28.30 -4.53
N ARG A 610 -3.48 -28.17 -3.86
CA ARG A 610 -4.79 -28.49 -4.44
C ARG A 610 -5.51 -27.23 -4.91
N ALA A 611 -5.98 -27.23 -6.14
CA ALA A 611 -6.77 -26.13 -6.69
C ALA A 611 -8.13 -26.02 -5.98
N VAL A 612 -8.52 -24.80 -5.64
CA VAL A 612 -9.79 -24.46 -5.00
C VAL A 612 -10.59 -23.60 -5.95
N GLN A 613 -11.77 -24.09 -6.34
CA GLN A 613 -12.66 -23.34 -7.22
C GLN A 613 -13.26 -22.15 -6.47
N THR A 614 -13.09 -20.94 -7.01
CA THR A 614 -13.61 -19.71 -6.42
C THR A 614 -14.63 -19.05 -7.36
N ARG A 615 -15.41 -18.12 -6.80
CA ARG A 615 -16.30 -17.23 -7.56
C ARG A 615 -16.18 -15.81 -7.03
N VAL A 616 -16.57 -14.84 -7.85
CA VAL A 616 -16.52 -13.40 -7.53
C VAL A 616 -17.90 -12.77 -7.55
N SER A 617 -18.08 -11.77 -6.69
CA SER A 617 -19.26 -10.93 -6.61
C SER A 617 -18.85 -9.46 -6.41
N GLY A 618 -19.50 -8.55 -7.13
CA GLY A 618 -19.21 -7.13 -7.10
C GLY A 618 -20.08 -6.37 -8.09
N THR A 619 -19.67 -5.16 -8.48
CA THR A 619 -20.38 -4.36 -9.49
C THR A 619 -19.53 -4.14 -10.73
N ALA A 620 -20.19 -3.90 -11.88
CA ALA A 620 -19.49 -3.52 -13.10
C ALA A 620 -18.59 -2.28 -12.88
N ASP A 621 -19.05 -1.33 -12.07
CA ASP A 621 -18.35 -0.10 -11.72
C ASP A 621 -17.05 -0.36 -10.97
N ASP A 622 -17.04 -1.35 -10.08
CA ASP A 622 -15.83 -1.72 -9.35
C ASP A 622 -14.77 -2.26 -10.32
N VAL A 623 -15.19 -3.11 -11.26
CA VAL A 623 -14.30 -3.64 -12.30
C VAL A 623 -13.78 -2.54 -13.21
N LEU A 624 -14.64 -1.62 -13.67
CA LEU A 624 -14.23 -0.52 -14.55
C LEU A 624 -13.34 0.52 -13.86
N ALA A 625 -13.48 0.68 -12.55
CA ALA A 625 -12.65 1.60 -11.77
C ALA A 625 -11.41 0.92 -11.14
N GLY A 626 -11.12 -0.35 -11.46
CA GLY A 626 -9.99 -1.09 -10.88
C GLY A 626 -10.09 -1.32 -9.37
N ARG A 627 -11.31 -1.28 -8.81
CA ARG A 627 -11.58 -1.52 -7.39
C ARG A 627 -11.71 -3.02 -7.09
N PRO A 628 -11.38 -3.47 -5.86
CA PRO A 628 -11.49 -4.87 -5.51
C PRO A 628 -12.96 -5.33 -5.48
N VAL A 629 -13.22 -6.49 -6.07
CA VAL A 629 -14.45 -7.27 -5.90
C VAL A 629 -14.25 -8.34 -4.82
N THR A 630 -15.34 -8.82 -4.24
CA THR A 630 -15.27 -9.92 -3.27
C THR A 630 -15.17 -11.26 -3.97
N PHE A 631 -14.45 -12.21 -3.39
CA PHE A 631 -14.45 -13.60 -3.83
C PHE A 631 -14.61 -14.56 -2.66
N ARG A 632 -15.05 -15.78 -2.96
CA ARG A 632 -15.12 -16.87 -2.00
C ARG A 632 -14.85 -18.21 -2.66
N ALA A 633 -14.29 -19.14 -1.90
CA ALA A 633 -14.25 -20.54 -2.29
C ALA A 633 -15.69 -21.07 -2.44
N CYS A 634 -15.89 -21.91 -3.45
CA CYS A 634 -17.20 -22.47 -3.74
C CYS A 634 -17.63 -23.57 -2.76
N ARG A 635 -16.66 -24.20 -2.09
CA ARG A 635 -16.84 -25.20 -1.05
C ARG A 635 -15.79 -24.95 0.03
N ASP A 636 -16.05 -25.45 1.22
CA ASP A 636 -15.06 -25.43 2.29
C ASP A 636 -13.82 -26.22 1.90
N VAL A 637 -12.66 -25.69 2.27
CA VAL A 637 -11.36 -26.30 2.01
C VAL A 637 -10.95 -27.16 3.20
N ARG A 638 -10.17 -28.21 2.93
CA ARG A 638 -9.67 -29.11 3.97
C ARG A 638 -8.28 -28.66 4.42
N LEU A 639 -8.14 -28.38 5.70
CA LEU A 639 -6.87 -28.00 6.32
C LEU A 639 -6.08 -29.24 6.71
N ALA A 640 -4.75 -29.15 6.63
CA ALA A 640 -3.82 -30.13 7.15
C ALA A 640 -3.46 -29.82 8.62
N ASP A 641 -3.05 -30.84 9.35
CA ASP A 641 -2.31 -30.66 10.60
C ASP A 641 -0.89 -30.15 10.27
N GLY A 642 -0.44 -29.13 11.00
CA GLY A 642 0.85 -28.49 10.72
C GLY A 642 0.73 -27.42 9.65
N ASP A 643 1.74 -27.31 8.79
CA ASP A 643 1.82 -26.23 7.81
C ASP A 643 0.78 -26.35 6.70
N ASN A 644 0.08 -25.25 6.45
CA ASN A 644 -0.80 -25.06 5.32
C ASN A 644 -0.24 -23.94 4.44
N ARG A 645 -0.01 -24.25 3.15
CA ARG A 645 0.46 -23.28 2.15
C ARG A 645 -0.69 -22.85 1.27
N VAL A 646 -0.91 -21.54 1.18
CA VAL A 646 -1.94 -20.95 0.33
C VAL A 646 -1.31 -19.99 -0.68
N SER A 647 -1.72 -20.11 -1.93
CA SER A 647 -1.32 -19.23 -3.03
C SER A 647 -2.58 -18.74 -3.73
N ALA A 648 -2.72 -17.42 -3.90
CA ALA A 648 -3.95 -16.82 -4.41
C ALA A 648 -3.66 -15.66 -5.38
N GLY A 649 -4.36 -15.64 -6.51
CA GLY A 649 -4.16 -14.66 -7.58
C GLY A 649 -3.27 -15.19 -8.70
N GLY A 650 -2.70 -14.27 -9.48
CA GLY A 650 -2.09 -14.58 -10.76
C GLY A 650 -3.13 -14.64 -11.88
N GLY A 651 -2.64 -14.58 -13.12
CA GLY A 651 -3.48 -14.63 -14.32
C GLY A 651 -4.50 -13.50 -14.38
N ARG A 652 -5.79 -13.84 -14.21
CA ARG A 652 -6.92 -12.92 -14.43
C ARG A 652 -7.23 -11.98 -13.26
N PHE A 653 -6.67 -12.25 -12.09
CA PHE A 653 -6.94 -11.51 -10.88
C PHE A 653 -5.67 -11.27 -10.07
N ARG A 654 -5.60 -10.11 -9.42
CA ARG A 654 -4.71 -9.89 -8.28
C ARG A 654 -5.51 -9.99 -6.99
N VAL A 655 -5.11 -10.86 -6.07
CA VAL A 655 -5.72 -10.97 -4.74
C VAL A 655 -5.05 -9.96 -3.82
N ASP A 656 -5.85 -9.09 -3.20
CA ASP A 656 -5.36 -8.05 -2.28
C ASP A 656 -5.45 -8.53 -0.81
N ALA A 657 -6.44 -9.36 -0.49
CA ALA A 657 -6.65 -9.92 0.85
C ALA A 657 -7.37 -11.28 0.81
N LEU A 658 -7.09 -12.13 1.80
CA LEU A 658 -7.63 -13.47 1.96
C LEU A 658 -7.92 -13.74 3.44
N THR A 659 -9.04 -14.40 3.74
CA THR A 659 -9.38 -14.91 5.07
C THR A 659 -9.67 -16.39 5.01
N VAL A 660 -9.03 -17.16 5.89
CA VAL A 660 -9.35 -18.56 6.16
C VAL A 660 -10.08 -18.60 7.50
N ASP A 661 -11.34 -19.02 7.49
CA ASP A 661 -12.23 -19.03 8.66
C ASP A 661 -12.70 -20.46 8.99
N PRO A 662 -11.91 -21.21 9.80
CA PRO A 662 -12.26 -22.56 10.23
C PRO A 662 -13.57 -22.58 11.03
N GLY A 663 -14.51 -23.41 10.61
CA GLY A 663 -15.83 -23.53 11.25
C GLY A 663 -16.70 -22.26 11.21
N GLY A 664 -16.35 -21.25 10.41
CA GLY A 664 -17.10 -19.99 10.33
C GLY A 664 -17.06 -19.16 11.61
N ALA A 665 -16.01 -19.31 12.43
CA ALA A 665 -15.89 -18.68 13.74
C ALA A 665 -15.96 -17.15 13.69
N LEU A 666 -15.40 -16.51 12.65
CA LEU A 666 -15.47 -15.07 12.46
C LEU A 666 -16.84 -14.62 11.96
N ALA A 667 -17.37 -15.33 10.97
CA ALA A 667 -18.68 -15.04 10.39
C ALA A 667 -19.79 -15.13 11.45
N GLY A 668 -19.78 -16.19 12.27
CA GLY A 668 -20.76 -16.45 13.32
C GLY A 668 -20.59 -15.62 14.60
N ALA A 669 -19.49 -14.88 14.75
CA ALA A 669 -19.27 -14.06 15.95
C ALA A 669 -20.32 -12.95 16.09
N ALA A 670 -20.92 -12.85 17.28
CA ALA A 670 -21.86 -11.80 17.62
C ALA A 670 -21.17 -10.42 17.62
N PRO A 671 -21.86 -9.35 17.19
CA PRO A 671 -21.34 -8.00 17.33
C PRO A 671 -21.07 -7.63 18.79
N GLY A 672 -20.01 -6.86 19.01
CA GLY A 672 -19.71 -6.24 20.28
C GLY A 672 -20.76 -5.18 20.61
N ARG A 673 -20.94 -4.94 21.91
CA ARG A 673 -21.85 -3.90 22.41
C ARG A 673 -21.04 -2.71 22.89
N THR A 674 -21.36 -1.55 22.34
CA THR A 674 -20.81 -0.27 22.77
C THR A 674 -21.94 0.56 23.38
N GLU A 675 -21.74 0.99 24.62
CA GLU A 675 -22.68 1.82 25.37
C GLU A 675 -22.09 3.23 25.51
N PRO A 676 -22.91 4.28 25.27
CA PRO A 676 -22.46 5.64 25.47
C PRO A 676 -22.22 5.90 26.96
N VAL A 677 -21.28 6.80 27.23
CA VAL A 677 -21.01 7.33 28.57
C VAL A 677 -21.25 8.82 28.58
N THR A 678 -21.55 9.40 29.74
CA THR A 678 -21.71 10.85 29.86
C THR A 678 -20.41 11.46 30.36
N VAL A 679 -19.75 12.24 29.53
CA VAL A 679 -18.57 13.01 29.93
C VAL A 679 -19.02 14.19 30.82
N ARG A 680 -18.53 14.23 32.06
CA ARG A 680 -18.80 15.32 33.02
C ARG A 680 -17.77 16.45 32.89
N SER A 681 -16.49 16.08 32.81
CA SER A 681 -15.36 16.98 32.54
C SER A 681 -14.25 16.26 31.79
N TRP A 682 -13.47 17.00 30.99
CA TRP A 682 -12.39 16.43 30.20
C TRP A 682 -11.19 17.39 30.12
N ASP A 683 -10.45 17.47 31.22
CA ASP A 683 -9.27 18.32 31.33
C ASP A 683 -7.98 17.55 31.00
N ALA A 684 -6.85 18.27 30.95
CA ALA A 684 -5.56 17.68 30.60
C ALA A 684 -5.03 16.69 31.66
N GLY A 685 -5.23 16.97 32.95
CA GLY A 685 -4.75 16.14 34.07
C GLY A 685 -5.83 15.33 34.79
N GLU A 686 -7.12 15.63 34.57
CA GLU A 686 -8.24 14.96 35.22
C GLU A 686 -9.45 14.87 34.27
N ARG A 687 -10.13 13.73 34.25
CA ARG A 687 -11.35 13.52 33.45
C ARG A 687 -12.38 12.78 34.28
N ARG A 688 -13.65 13.16 34.15
CA ARG A 688 -14.76 12.54 34.89
C ARG A 688 -15.80 12.04 33.92
N VAL A 689 -16.13 10.75 34.04
CA VAL A 689 -17.06 10.07 33.14
C VAL A 689 -18.10 9.33 33.97
N GLN A 690 -19.37 9.61 33.72
CA GLN A 690 -20.47 8.86 34.31
C GLN A 690 -20.68 7.56 33.53
N VAL A 691 -20.72 6.45 34.26
CA VAL A 691 -20.92 5.11 33.68
C VAL A 691 -22.10 4.39 34.34
N ASN A 692 -22.65 3.43 33.59
CA ASN A 692 -23.61 2.46 34.08
C ASN A 692 -23.32 1.10 33.42
N ALA A 693 -22.32 0.39 33.94
CA ALA A 693 -21.87 -0.88 33.39
C ALA A 693 -22.68 -2.04 33.98
N GLN A 694 -23.69 -2.51 33.25
CA GLN A 694 -24.50 -3.67 33.65
C GLN A 694 -23.73 -5.01 33.56
N ARG A 695 -22.60 -5.01 32.86
CA ARG A 695 -21.75 -6.18 32.63
C ARG A 695 -20.28 -5.80 32.66
N ARG A 696 -19.41 -6.80 32.75
CA ARG A 696 -17.96 -6.61 32.66
C ARG A 696 -17.63 -5.93 31.33
N SER A 697 -17.06 -4.74 31.41
CA SER A 697 -16.84 -3.85 30.28
C SER A 697 -15.44 -3.25 30.36
N VAL A 698 -15.03 -2.57 29.29
CA VAL A 698 -13.85 -1.72 29.27
C VAL A 698 -14.32 -0.29 28.99
N LEU A 699 -14.00 0.64 29.89
CA LEU A 699 -14.10 2.06 29.61
C LEU A 699 -12.99 2.43 28.65
N VAL A 700 -13.33 2.60 27.39
CA VAL A 700 -12.40 2.93 26.32
C VAL A 700 -12.28 4.43 26.19
N VAL A 701 -11.05 4.91 26.02
CA VAL A 701 -10.72 6.31 25.71
C VAL A 701 -9.99 6.35 24.37
N ASN A 702 -10.49 7.15 23.43
CA ASN A 702 -9.99 7.23 22.05
C ASN A 702 -8.74 8.10 21.94
N GLU A 703 -7.75 7.79 22.78
CA GLU A 703 -6.46 8.46 22.87
C GLU A 703 -5.37 7.41 23.09
N ASN A 704 -4.12 7.79 22.84
CA ASN A 704 -2.98 6.90 23.03
C ASN A 704 -2.91 6.39 24.48
N TYR A 705 -2.65 5.09 24.61
CA TYR A 705 -2.36 4.44 25.87
C TYR A 705 -1.13 5.09 26.52
N ASN A 706 -1.25 5.43 27.80
CA ASN A 706 -0.16 5.97 28.59
C ASN A 706 -0.29 5.48 30.03
N ALA A 707 0.77 4.86 30.55
CA ALA A 707 0.78 4.26 31.88
C ALA A 707 0.57 5.26 33.03
N GLY A 708 0.73 6.56 32.78
CA GLY A 708 0.49 7.61 33.78
C GLY A 708 -0.99 7.90 34.07
N TRP A 709 -1.93 7.40 33.25
CA TRP A 709 -3.36 7.53 33.53
C TRP A 709 -3.85 6.44 34.48
N GLU A 710 -4.44 6.86 35.59
CA GLU A 710 -5.10 5.98 36.55
C GLU A 710 -6.60 6.26 36.58
N ALA A 711 -7.43 5.23 36.74
CA ALA A 711 -8.87 5.39 36.87
C ALA A 711 -9.37 4.79 38.18
N ALA A 712 -10.30 5.47 38.83
CA ALA A 712 -10.96 5.00 40.04
C ALA A 712 -12.46 5.27 40.00
N THR A 713 -13.25 4.36 40.61
CA THR A 713 -14.67 4.57 40.86
C THR A 713 -14.87 5.60 41.97
N GLU A 714 -16.09 6.11 42.08
CA GLU A 714 -16.50 7.05 43.13
C GLU A 714 -16.23 6.52 44.56
N ASN A 715 -16.31 5.20 44.76
CA ASN A 715 -16.02 4.53 46.03
C ASN A 715 -14.51 4.28 46.25
N GLY A 716 -13.64 4.83 45.41
CA GLY A 716 -12.18 4.68 45.52
C GLY A 716 -11.60 3.40 44.92
N GLY A 717 -12.41 2.57 44.26
CA GLY A 717 -11.96 1.32 43.65
C GLY A 717 -11.11 1.59 42.40
N ARG A 718 -9.82 1.25 42.44
CA ARG A 718 -8.91 1.40 41.29
C ARG A 718 -9.28 0.43 40.17
N LEU A 719 -9.27 0.91 38.94
CA LEU A 719 -9.56 0.13 37.73
C LEU A 719 -8.26 -0.26 37.04
N ARG A 720 -8.22 -1.48 36.51
CA ARG A 720 -7.05 -2.00 35.81
C ARG A 720 -6.92 -1.38 34.42
N PRO A 721 -5.78 -0.78 34.05
CA PRO A 721 -5.57 -0.29 32.69
C PRO A 721 -5.48 -1.46 31.70
N VAL A 722 -6.04 -1.26 30.52
CA VAL A 722 -6.03 -2.22 29.41
C VAL A 722 -5.67 -1.47 28.14
N ARG A 723 -4.71 -1.98 27.37
CA ARG A 723 -4.42 -1.48 26.03
C ARG A 723 -5.32 -2.20 25.02
N LEU A 724 -6.12 -1.43 24.30
CA LEU A 724 -6.99 -1.94 23.24
C LEU A 724 -6.43 -1.54 21.89
N ASP A 725 -6.71 -2.33 20.86
CA ASP A 725 -6.33 -2.07 19.48
C ASP A 725 -4.80 -1.91 19.31
N GLY A 726 -4.02 -2.30 20.33
CA GLY A 726 -2.57 -2.10 20.46
C GLY A 726 -2.11 -0.65 20.64
N TRP A 727 -3.03 0.31 20.82
CA TRP A 727 -2.67 1.73 21.02
C TRP A 727 -3.65 2.55 21.86
N ARG A 728 -4.92 2.15 22.01
CA ARG A 728 -5.94 2.91 22.74
C ARG A 728 -5.88 2.66 24.24
N GLN A 729 -6.15 3.71 25.01
CA GLN A 729 -6.32 3.63 26.44
C GLN A 729 -7.67 2.96 26.80
N GLY A 730 -7.64 2.08 27.78
CA GLY A 730 -8.83 1.48 28.37
C GLY A 730 -8.67 1.20 29.85
N PHE A 731 -9.79 1.02 30.55
CA PHE A 731 -9.83 0.57 31.95
C PHE A 731 -10.92 -0.48 32.12
N GLU A 732 -10.60 -1.60 32.75
CA GLU A 732 -11.58 -2.64 33.02
C GLU A 732 -12.60 -2.16 34.06
N VAL A 733 -13.88 -2.24 33.73
CA VAL A 733 -15.02 -1.84 34.56
C VAL A 733 -15.80 -3.11 34.95
N PRO A 734 -15.84 -3.46 36.25
CA PRO A 734 -16.62 -4.58 36.74
C PRO A 734 -18.12 -4.44 36.43
N ALA A 735 -18.81 -5.58 36.31
CA ALA A 735 -20.27 -5.60 36.21
C ALA A 735 -20.91 -4.96 37.45
N GLY A 736 -22.01 -4.23 37.25
CA GLY A 736 -22.72 -3.50 38.30
C GLY A 736 -22.11 -2.15 38.67
N THR A 737 -21.01 -1.73 38.04
CA THR A 737 -20.41 -0.42 38.32
C THR A 737 -21.31 0.69 37.79
N SER A 738 -21.83 1.51 38.69
CA SER A 738 -22.56 2.74 38.38
C SER A 738 -21.94 3.91 39.15
N GLY A 739 -22.04 5.12 38.61
CA GLY A 739 -21.45 6.31 39.24
C GLY A 739 -20.40 6.98 38.37
N THR A 740 -19.64 7.90 38.97
CA THR A 740 -18.56 8.61 38.27
C THR A 740 -17.26 7.82 38.36
N ILE A 741 -16.62 7.58 37.21
CA ILE A 741 -15.22 7.16 37.15
C ILE A 741 -14.36 8.42 36.93
N THR A 742 -13.35 8.59 37.77
CA THR A 742 -12.37 9.68 37.65
C THR A 742 -11.06 9.12 37.11
N LEU A 743 -10.58 9.68 36.01
CA LEU A 743 -9.27 9.41 35.44
C LEU A 743 -8.33 10.55 35.84
N ARG A 744 -7.17 10.23 36.40
CA ARG A 744 -6.14 11.19 36.83
C ARG A 744 -4.81 10.87 36.17
N TYR A 745 -4.13 11.88 35.65
CA TYR A 745 -2.76 11.73 35.17
C TYR A 745 -1.80 11.91 36.34
N ALA A 746 -1.36 10.80 36.93
CA ALA A 746 -0.56 10.81 38.16
C ALA A 746 0.72 11.67 38.07
N PRO A 747 1.44 11.73 36.93
CA PRO A 747 2.65 12.56 36.83
C PRO A 747 2.41 14.08 36.80
N ASP A 748 1.18 14.59 36.57
CA ASP A 748 0.91 16.04 36.38
C ASP A 748 1.30 16.87 37.62
N THR A 749 1.00 16.36 38.83
CA THR A 749 1.26 17.08 40.08
C THR A 749 2.75 17.29 40.32
N ALA A 750 3.56 16.24 40.15
CA ALA A 750 5.01 16.30 40.29
C ALA A 750 5.62 17.22 39.23
N TYR A 751 5.15 17.13 37.98
CA TYR A 751 5.60 17.98 36.88
C TYR A 751 5.35 19.48 37.18
N ARG A 752 4.13 19.85 37.58
CA ARG A 752 3.81 21.24 37.92
C ARG A 752 4.58 21.74 39.12
N GLY A 753 4.75 20.90 40.15
CA GLY A 753 5.57 21.23 41.31
C GLY A 753 7.02 21.56 40.93
N ALA A 754 7.64 20.72 40.08
CA ALA A 754 8.99 20.96 39.58
C ALA A 754 9.08 22.22 38.69
N LEU A 755 8.10 22.43 37.81
CA LEU A 755 8.07 23.58 36.91
C LEU A 755 7.96 24.90 37.68
N PHE A 756 6.97 25.03 38.56
CA PHE A 756 6.76 26.26 39.33
C PHE A 756 7.83 26.46 40.40
N GLY A 757 8.30 25.37 41.04
CA GLY A 757 9.42 25.43 41.97
C GLY A 757 10.71 25.90 41.30
N GLY A 758 11.00 25.39 40.09
CA GLY A 758 12.15 25.83 39.28
C GLY A 758 12.05 27.29 38.85
N LEU A 759 10.87 27.75 38.42
CA LEU A 759 10.63 29.16 38.09
C LEU A 759 10.79 30.07 39.31
N ALA A 760 10.30 29.66 40.47
CA ALA A 760 10.48 30.42 41.72
C ALA A 760 11.97 30.50 42.11
N LEU A 761 12.71 29.40 41.99
CA LEU A 761 14.14 29.39 42.23
C LEU A 761 14.89 30.30 41.26
N LEU A 762 14.53 30.29 39.97
CA LEU A 762 15.10 31.19 38.97
C LEU A 762 14.83 32.66 39.33
N ALA A 763 13.60 32.99 39.72
CA ALA A 763 13.24 34.33 40.15
C ALA A 763 14.01 34.80 41.41
N LEU A 764 14.42 33.87 42.28
CA LEU A 764 15.29 34.15 43.43
C LEU A 764 16.76 34.31 43.03
N LEU A 765 17.25 33.50 42.09
CA LEU A 765 18.66 33.50 41.68
C LEU A 765 19.02 34.67 40.76
N VAL A 766 18.09 35.13 39.90
CA VAL A 766 18.35 36.25 38.97
C VAL A 766 18.76 37.54 39.71
N PRO A 767 18.06 38.00 40.77
CA PRO A 767 18.49 39.16 41.55
C PRO A 767 19.87 38.97 42.21
N VAL A 768 20.19 37.76 42.68
CA VAL A 768 21.49 37.44 43.29
C VAL A 768 22.61 37.51 42.24
N ALA A 769 22.37 37.00 41.04
CA ALA A 769 23.33 37.04 39.94
C ALA A 769 23.49 38.44 39.32
N VAL A 770 22.42 39.25 39.30
CA VAL A 770 22.43 40.62 38.74
C VAL A 770 22.97 41.66 39.73
N ARG A 771 22.99 41.34 41.03
CA ARG A 771 23.79 42.11 42.00
C ARG A 771 25.27 41.98 41.68
N ARG A 772 25.79 42.88 40.84
CA ARG A 772 27.24 43.07 40.63
C ARG A 772 27.91 43.23 42.00
N PRO A 773 29.02 42.55 42.29
CA PRO A 773 29.87 42.96 43.40
C PRO A 773 30.23 44.43 43.16
N GLY A 774 29.96 45.29 44.14
CA GLY A 774 30.29 46.71 44.04
C GLY A 774 31.74 46.85 43.59
N ARG A 775 31.98 47.72 42.61
CA ARG A 775 33.34 48.08 42.16
C ARG A 775 34.14 48.47 43.40
N GLY A 776 34.97 47.55 43.89
CA GLY A 776 36.00 47.86 44.86
C GLY A 776 36.95 48.86 44.21
N THR A 777 37.20 49.95 44.91
CA THR A 777 38.20 50.97 44.58
C THR A 777 39.50 50.30 44.09
N PRO A 778 40.09 50.71 42.95
CA PRO A 778 41.36 50.16 42.53
C PRO A 778 42.41 50.31 43.65
N PRO A 779 43.21 49.26 43.94
CA PRO A 779 44.19 49.30 45.02
C PRO A 779 45.22 50.40 44.76
N ALA A 780 45.59 51.14 45.82
CA ALA A 780 46.64 52.16 45.77
C ALA A 780 47.99 51.54 45.37
N PRO A 781 48.84 52.23 44.59
CA PRO A 781 50.15 51.73 44.20
C PRO A 781 51.02 51.45 45.45
N GLY A 782 51.57 50.24 45.52
CA GLY A 782 52.46 49.82 46.60
C GLY A 782 53.84 50.51 46.53
N PRO A 783 54.60 50.57 47.64
CA PRO A 783 55.87 51.30 47.73
C PRO A 783 56.98 50.71 46.84
N LEU A 784 57.84 51.58 46.31
CA LEU A 784 59.05 51.22 45.56
C LEU A 784 60.01 50.34 46.41
N PRO A 785 60.63 49.30 45.83
CA PRO A 785 61.56 48.44 46.55
C PRO A 785 62.87 49.15 46.91
N ALA A 786 63.32 48.97 48.16
CA ALA A 786 64.62 49.45 48.64
C ALA A 786 65.79 48.66 48.03
N ALA A 787 66.88 49.37 47.72
CA ALA A 787 68.06 48.84 47.03
C ALA A 787 68.84 47.81 47.89
N PRO A 788 69.38 46.74 47.29
CA PRO A 788 70.15 45.72 48.00
C PRO A 788 71.59 46.17 48.30
N PRO A 789 72.15 45.88 49.48
CA PRO A 789 73.57 46.08 49.76
C PRO A 789 74.44 45.01 49.08
N ARG A 790 75.58 45.45 48.53
CA ARG A 790 76.53 44.66 47.72
C ARG A 790 77.56 43.89 48.58
N ALA A 791 77.64 42.58 48.29
CA ALA A 791 78.84 41.76 48.02
C ALA A 791 79.88 41.55 49.17
N PRO A 792 80.91 40.69 49.05
CA PRO A 792 81.28 39.74 47.97
C PRO A 792 81.81 38.34 48.41
N GLY A 793 81.81 37.40 47.45
CA GLY A 793 82.92 36.44 47.18
C GLY A 793 83.21 35.35 48.22
N THR A 794 83.67 34.13 47.94
CA THR A 794 84.42 33.42 46.89
C THR A 794 84.39 31.95 47.36
N ARG A 795 84.60 30.87 46.61
CA ARG A 795 85.21 30.57 45.32
C ARG A 795 84.75 29.17 44.93
#